data_AF-A0A3A5W176-F1
#
_entry.id   AF-A0A3A5W176-F1
#
_cell.length_a   1.000
_cell.length_b   1.000
_cell.length_c   1.000
_cell.angle_alpha   90.00
_cell.angle_beta   90.00
_cell.angle_gamma   90.00
#
_symmetry.space_group_name_H-M   'P 1'
#
loop_
_entity.id
_entity.type
_entity.pdbx_description
1 polymer ?
#
loop_
_entity_poly.entity_id
_entity_poly.type
_entity_poly.pdbx_seq_one_letter_code
_entity_poly.pdbx_strand_id
1 'polypeptide(L)'
;MRGMMSGISVGDTMRGQSYFLLALLLLVPLTPLIEPVESTSARSQPCSGAICINEALPNPNGLDDAMYPGGEWLEISNSGTTSVDVRNWYFSNKAAKTLTFDANSIVGYDINNASTYTIAPGDYMVIARNGYSNFYVANSNDFMTLYDGSGNWIDEATWNSSSSGVSLEQDPSDAYADWIATSNPTPGSSNSGSGSAGPTYFPSDLQINEIMADSWPSRDNASWPGGEWIELHNNGTSTINMSGWWLQDQAGNMIELDSSHLIGATSDYATQLIYPGEIRTVAVNATSSSGVLNNGQETVRLYLPNGSIGDEVSWNNNEPGFSLEENPAGGMWVISTYPSPNATNIPALDSMTASGFVGFNEIMPVSNNDGNASPLGEWIELINTGTSDIDLNGWSIIDGMGNQTFLDPGTIAVNSTQGSTTILSGERRIVEFTADTRLWDNYNHLVLLDASSNVVDMAWYATNYGPNISLLRSTNYNDAWSPSLYPTPGQPEPVPTATTGDIRITELLPDAVGSDSELYPGGEWIEIHNFGSSEVDVAGWRLSAANRNLMLHQYNMPMKSTTILTPGETTLIALNGTSQFYLKHTTPDQINLIDGNGAIAHSAQWTSTLEGETLINNTETHAGAGQSGANAPTTSTTWGMDDWVNSAWATPGTANPVWPEYTDSESIVITEIASSCDDSEFSPSADWIELYNTGTDPVNLSRWMVSVDYTSNPLMGRQFIDSTMLWSHAENNTTIEAGQRIVVELTYDIFGGSLEDTGVLEILNPDGELVTSASPPSEFLASNCVTYGFNETSSEWVEFAWPTPGTAEPDATMIASQESIKFTSVMWDGISSISTELEFFEITNYGEESATLNGWQVRRTAADNTEYTAVITNLQIDAGSSVKLTNDVSGLGLYEDGTIIDMNTAMSSPIYLLDSGMALQLIHPTGDVADTIVYGNGPVDAIGWSGVALSEPVNGIDNLILYRGDGCGSITDTNQSVDWHQRWGRLGASDFCTDLTFSDATMIQPLLGPHDGLVDVLAWVNQAQTSLHLHLYQLQSMDLTQALIDAHDRGVTVVVVLNEVESWWNTNDRETQASYAYELKQAGIDVSWFGGSGDDPYLYLHAKVAVQDEASVWIGSGNWKDASLPPPGQRGNRDWSVIVHSQELAQTVLEHMAFDEGSMYVSPVSSTPPTNSYPMPDVRTIVGDSAPEYTGTYSGTLLTCPDDCVEGLTTMIENADDEILLSLQYLDLDWQWGWGENPVVTALEDAAQR
;
A
#
# COMPACT_ATOMS: atom_id res chain seq x y z
N MET A 1 28.42 67.21 29.24
CA MET A 1 28.39 67.23 30.73
C MET A 1 27.76 65.93 31.18
N ARG A 2 28.33 65.32 32.24
CA ARG A 2 27.99 64.08 32.98
C ARG A 2 26.48 63.74 33.00
N GLY A 3 26.01 62.50 33.04
CA GLY A 3 26.63 61.16 33.15
C GLY A 3 25.57 60.10 33.56
N MET A 4 25.87 58.82 33.28
CA MET A 4 25.61 57.53 34.00
C MET A 4 24.41 57.42 35.01
N MET A 5 23.69 56.29 35.22
CA MET A 5 23.89 54.84 35.01
C MET A 5 22.65 54.05 35.54
N SER A 6 22.43 52.81 35.02
CA SER A 6 21.93 51.54 35.66
C SER A 6 20.63 51.50 36.51
N GLY A 7 19.78 50.46 36.54
CA GLY A 7 19.77 49.11 35.95
C GLY A 7 18.80 48.17 36.71
N ILE A 8 18.28 47.17 35.98
CA ILE A 8 17.91 45.77 36.36
C ILE A 8 16.55 45.46 37.05
N SER A 9 16.01 44.30 36.62
CA SER A 9 14.67 43.69 36.60
C SER A 9 14.25 42.86 37.83
N VAL A 10 12.97 42.42 37.86
CA VAL A 10 12.47 41.00 37.81
C VAL A 10 10.98 40.95 38.29
N GLY A 11 10.13 40.17 37.60
CA GLY A 11 8.99 39.46 38.23
C GLY A 11 7.61 39.55 37.55
N ASP A 12 7.13 38.40 37.04
CA ASP A 12 5.87 38.05 36.36
C ASP A 12 4.53 38.63 36.87
N THR A 13 3.59 38.90 35.95
CA THR A 13 2.41 38.03 35.65
C THR A 13 1.39 38.70 34.70
N MET A 14 0.74 37.84 33.92
CA MET A 14 -0.22 38.06 32.83
C MET A 14 -1.53 38.79 33.16
N ARG A 15 -2.25 39.17 32.08
CA ARG A 15 -3.67 39.60 31.95
C ARG A 15 -3.94 41.10 32.04
N GLY A 16 -3.91 41.79 30.89
CA GLY A 16 -4.41 43.17 30.82
C GLY A 16 -4.39 43.87 29.45
N GLN A 17 -3.68 43.35 28.44
CA GLN A 17 -3.54 44.08 27.16
C GLN A 17 -4.45 43.59 26.02
N SER A 18 -5.20 42.50 26.21
CA SER A 18 -6.13 41.97 25.20
C SER A 18 -7.39 42.82 24.95
N TYR A 19 -7.66 43.85 25.75
CA TYR A 19 -8.91 44.64 25.65
C TYR A 19 -8.78 46.01 24.98
N PHE A 20 -7.57 46.51 24.74
CA PHE A 20 -7.37 47.85 24.13
C PHE A 20 -7.09 47.79 22.62
N LEU A 21 -6.65 46.64 22.10
CA LEU A 21 -6.55 46.40 20.65
C LEU A 21 -7.89 45.99 20.01
N LEU A 22 -8.81 45.36 20.76
CA LEU A 22 -10.13 44.97 20.27
C LEU A 22 -11.04 46.16 19.89
N ALA A 23 -10.75 47.37 20.38
CA ALA A 23 -11.58 48.56 20.14
C ALA A 23 -11.10 49.41 18.94
N LEU A 24 -9.87 49.20 18.44
CA LEU A 24 -9.36 49.92 17.25
C LEU A 24 -9.59 49.15 15.93
N LEU A 25 -9.93 47.86 16.00
CA LEU A 25 -10.17 46.98 14.83
C LEU A 25 -11.61 47.01 14.29
N LEU A 26 -12.52 47.80 14.87
CA LEU A 26 -13.95 47.81 14.52
C LEU A 26 -14.40 48.95 13.59
N LEU A 27 -13.48 49.68 12.95
CA LEU A 27 -13.83 50.78 12.03
C LEU A 27 -12.94 50.84 10.76
N VAL A 28 -13.07 49.81 9.90
CA VAL A 28 -13.14 49.80 8.39
C VAL A 28 -12.04 50.52 7.57
N PRO A 29 -11.62 50.05 6.36
CA PRO A 29 -11.66 48.73 5.73
C PRO A 29 -10.25 48.17 5.45
N LEU A 30 -10.06 46.87 5.68
CA LEU A 30 -8.87 46.10 5.30
C LEU A 30 -8.95 45.72 3.82
N THR A 31 -8.03 46.21 3.01
CA THR A 31 -7.40 45.41 1.95
C THR A 31 -6.08 44.89 2.51
N PRO A 32 -5.96 43.60 2.84
CA PRO A 32 -4.68 42.95 3.00
C PRO A 32 -4.43 41.99 1.82
N LEU A 33 -3.34 42.23 1.11
CA LEU A 33 -2.52 41.15 0.57
C LEU A 33 -1.96 40.38 1.79
N ILE A 34 -2.43 39.15 1.99
CA ILE A 34 -1.80 38.07 2.76
C ILE A 34 -2.08 36.77 2.00
N GLU A 35 -0.98 36.13 1.59
CA GLU A 35 -0.66 34.70 1.43
C GLU A 35 -1.82 33.68 1.29
N PRO A 36 -1.79 32.80 0.27
CA PRO A 36 -2.64 31.62 0.29
C PRO A 36 -2.09 30.59 1.29
N VAL A 37 -2.90 30.36 2.32
CA VAL A 37 -3.06 29.06 2.96
C VAL A 37 -3.61 28.10 1.91
N GLU A 38 -2.99 26.95 1.70
CA GLU A 38 -3.65 25.82 1.05
C GLU A 38 -3.38 24.56 1.89
N SER A 39 -4.26 24.33 2.87
CA SER A 39 -4.70 22.98 3.15
C SER A 39 -6.09 22.84 2.50
N THR A 40 -6.21 21.89 1.58
CA THR A 40 -7.43 21.12 1.27
C THR A 40 -8.71 21.94 1.05
N SER A 41 -8.96 22.44 -0.16
CA SER A 41 -10.31 22.59 -0.76
C SER A 41 -10.22 23.32 -2.09
N ALA A 42 -10.59 22.65 -3.19
CA ALA A 42 -11.04 23.37 -4.37
C ALA A 42 -12.22 24.26 -3.95
N ARG A 43 -12.24 25.52 -4.42
CA ARG A 43 -13.29 26.48 -4.06
C ARG A 43 -14.17 26.71 -5.28
N SER A 44 -15.38 26.15 -5.27
CA SER A 44 -16.43 26.46 -6.27
C SER A 44 -16.50 27.97 -6.51
N GLN A 45 -16.92 28.38 -7.70
CA GLN A 45 -16.97 29.79 -8.02
C GLN A 45 -18.42 30.19 -8.27
N PRO A 46 -19.02 31.09 -7.48
CA PRO A 46 -20.44 31.37 -7.56
C PRO A 46 -20.79 32.02 -8.88
N CYS A 47 -21.86 31.50 -9.47
CA CYS A 47 -22.45 31.99 -10.70
C CYS A 47 -22.44 33.52 -10.86
N SER A 48 -21.81 33.98 -11.93
CA SER A 48 -21.69 35.40 -12.27
C SER A 48 -22.75 35.86 -13.28
N GLY A 49 -23.55 34.93 -13.80
CA GLY A 49 -24.53 35.13 -14.88
C GLY A 49 -25.99 34.91 -14.47
N ALA A 50 -26.89 35.00 -15.45
CA ALA A 50 -28.31 34.68 -15.27
C ALA A 50 -28.59 33.17 -15.32
N ILE A 51 -27.69 32.40 -15.94
CA ILE A 51 -27.75 30.94 -16.04
C ILE A 51 -26.64 30.38 -15.16
N CYS A 52 -27.00 29.49 -14.25
CA CYS A 52 -26.10 28.91 -13.25
C CYS A 52 -26.24 27.39 -13.24
N ILE A 53 -25.19 26.67 -12.84
CA ILE A 53 -25.29 25.27 -12.46
C ILE A 53 -26.13 25.21 -11.19
N ASN A 54 -27.06 24.26 -11.15
CA ASN A 54 -28.03 24.13 -10.06
C ASN A 54 -27.90 22.81 -9.29
N GLU A 55 -27.64 21.71 -9.98
CA GLU A 55 -27.57 20.38 -9.39
C GLU A 55 -26.71 19.45 -10.27
N ALA A 56 -25.98 18.51 -9.69
CA ALA A 56 -25.17 17.52 -10.42
C ALA A 56 -25.38 16.12 -9.84
N LEU A 57 -25.50 15.07 -10.66
CA LEU A 57 -25.48 13.67 -10.22
C LEU A 57 -24.27 12.95 -10.83
N PRO A 58 -23.10 12.97 -10.15
CA PRO A 58 -21.89 12.29 -10.61
C PRO A 58 -22.00 10.78 -10.55
N ASN A 59 -22.53 10.24 -9.44
CA ASN A 59 -22.61 8.80 -9.21
C ASN A 59 -24.08 8.33 -9.28
N PRO A 60 -24.66 8.04 -10.46
CA PRO A 60 -26.03 7.54 -10.56
C PRO A 60 -26.16 6.11 -9.98
N ASN A 61 -27.40 5.67 -9.69
CA ASN A 61 -27.67 4.28 -9.28
C ASN A 61 -27.51 3.26 -10.44
N GLY A 62 -27.45 3.74 -11.69
CA GLY A 62 -27.19 2.92 -12.87
C GLY A 62 -25.74 3.06 -13.34
N LEU A 63 -25.43 2.64 -14.57
CA LEU A 63 -24.12 2.91 -15.16
C LEU A 63 -23.95 4.41 -15.41
N ASP A 64 -22.77 4.96 -15.17
CA ASP A 64 -22.45 6.38 -15.37
C ASP A 64 -22.82 6.88 -16.77
N ASP A 65 -22.63 6.03 -17.79
CA ASP A 65 -22.95 6.32 -19.19
C ASP A 65 -24.38 5.90 -19.60
N ALA A 66 -25.24 5.47 -18.69
CA ALA A 66 -26.61 5.10 -19.03
C ALA A 66 -27.43 6.32 -19.52
N MET A 67 -28.54 6.04 -20.21
CA MET A 67 -29.50 7.08 -20.59
C MET A 67 -30.20 7.64 -19.34
N TYR A 68 -30.50 8.94 -19.34
CA TYR A 68 -31.29 9.58 -18.30
C TYR A 68 -32.63 8.84 -18.06
N PRO A 69 -33.04 8.59 -16.80
CA PRO A 69 -32.48 9.12 -15.55
C PRO A 69 -31.39 8.24 -14.90
N GLY A 70 -30.96 7.16 -15.55
CA GLY A 70 -30.09 6.15 -14.92
C GLY A 70 -28.58 6.41 -15.04
N GLY A 71 -28.16 7.47 -15.72
CA GLY A 71 -26.76 7.85 -15.91
C GLY A 71 -26.48 9.28 -15.44
N GLU A 72 -25.24 9.75 -15.61
CA GLU A 72 -24.76 11.06 -15.16
C GLU A 72 -25.54 12.23 -15.80
N TRP A 73 -25.85 13.26 -14.99
CA TRP A 73 -26.43 14.50 -15.48
C TRP A 73 -26.07 15.71 -14.62
N LEU A 74 -26.19 16.87 -15.25
CA LEU A 74 -26.06 18.19 -14.66
C LEU A 74 -27.32 18.99 -14.95
N GLU A 75 -27.62 19.95 -14.08
CA GLU A 75 -28.75 20.84 -14.23
C GLU A 75 -28.30 22.30 -14.22
N ILE A 76 -28.92 23.11 -15.07
CA ILE A 76 -28.80 24.57 -15.02
C ILE A 76 -30.14 25.22 -14.65
N SER A 77 -30.09 26.37 -14.00
CA SER A 77 -31.25 27.20 -13.68
C SER A 77 -31.11 28.62 -14.25
N ASN A 78 -32.23 29.26 -14.58
CA ASN A 78 -32.25 30.67 -14.99
C ASN A 78 -32.78 31.57 -13.86
N SER A 79 -31.87 32.18 -13.10
CA SER A 79 -32.18 33.13 -12.03
C SER A 79 -32.45 34.56 -12.53
N GLY A 80 -32.26 34.81 -13.84
CA GLY A 80 -32.48 36.10 -14.48
C GLY A 80 -33.94 36.49 -14.70
N THR A 81 -34.16 37.62 -15.39
CA THR A 81 -35.51 38.15 -15.68
C THR A 81 -35.95 37.99 -17.14
N THR A 82 -35.10 37.41 -17.99
CA THR A 82 -35.35 37.17 -19.41
C THR A 82 -35.03 35.73 -19.79
N SER A 83 -35.74 35.19 -20.78
CA SER A 83 -35.41 33.88 -21.34
C SER A 83 -34.04 33.92 -22.04
N VAL A 84 -33.24 32.87 -21.85
CA VAL A 84 -31.88 32.75 -22.43
C VAL A 84 -31.85 31.59 -23.40
N ASP A 85 -31.23 31.81 -24.56
CA ASP A 85 -30.98 30.78 -25.58
C ASP A 85 -29.60 30.16 -25.32
N VAL A 86 -29.56 28.87 -25.00
CA VAL A 86 -28.35 28.13 -24.59
C VAL A 86 -27.71 27.35 -25.75
N ARG A 87 -28.01 27.70 -27.01
CA ARG A 87 -27.32 27.07 -28.17
C ARG A 87 -25.81 27.28 -28.12
N ASN A 88 -25.08 26.19 -28.32
CA ASN A 88 -23.62 26.10 -28.29
C ASN A 88 -22.99 26.33 -26.90
N TRP A 89 -23.79 26.38 -25.83
CA TRP A 89 -23.27 26.32 -24.47
C TRP A 89 -22.76 24.90 -24.19
N TYR A 90 -21.83 24.77 -23.26
CA TYR A 90 -21.25 23.47 -22.93
C TYR A 90 -20.71 23.44 -21.50
N PHE A 91 -20.64 22.22 -20.97
CA PHE A 91 -19.90 21.92 -19.76
C PHE A 91 -18.47 21.44 -20.10
N SER A 92 -17.50 21.74 -19.25
CA SER A 92 -16.15 21.17 -19.28
C SER A 92 -15.76 20.62 -17.92
N ASN A 93 -15.14 19.45 -17.88
CA ASN A 93 -14.64 18.83 -16.65
C ASN A 93 -13.12 19.00 -16.47
N LYS A 94 -12.55 18.40 -15.42
CA LYS A 94 -11.11 18.48 -15.12
C LYS A 94 -10.17 17.97 -16.22
N ALA A 95 -10.63 17.05 -17.07
CA ALA A 95 -9.85 16.54 -18.21
C ALA A 95 -10.14 17.29 -19.52
N ALA A 96 -10.67 18.51 -19.42
CA ALA A 96 -11.07 19.37 -20.54
C ALA A 96 -12.03 18.68 -21.54
N LYS A 97 -12.76 17.64 -21.11
CA LYS A 97 -13.80 16.99 -21.94
C LYS A 97 -15.03 17.87 -21.93
N THR A 98 -15.69 18.00 -23.07
CA THR A 98 -16.84 18.89 -23.21
C THR A 98 -18.16 18.16 -23.46
N LEU A 99 -19.23 18.61 -22.81
CA LEU A 99 -20.61 18.19 -23.07
C LEU A 99 -21.40 19.39 -23.62
N THR A 100 -21.59 19.42 -24.93
CA THR A 100 -22.32 20.51 -25.62
C THR A 100 -23.82 20.35 -25.43
N PHE A 101 -24.55 21.46 -25.28
CA PHE A 101 -26.00 21.47 -25.12
C PHE A 101 -26.69 21.34 -26.48
N ASP A 102 -27.11 20.13 -26.82
CA ASP A 102 -27.67 19.78 -28.12
C ASP A 102 -28.83 18.77 -28.00
N ALA A 103 -29.25 18.22 -29.14
CA ALA A 103 -30.36 17.27 -29.20
C ALA A 103 -30.10 15.93 -28.49
N ASN A 104 -28.85 15.60 -28.17
CA ASN A 104 -28.45 14.36 -27.51
C ASN A 104 -28.29 14.53 -25.99
N SER A 105 -27.86 15.70 -25.53
CA SER A 105 -27.61 15.97 -24.11
C SER A 105 -28.78 16.65 -23.39
N ILE A 106 -29.58 17.49 -24.06
CA ILE A 106 -30.74 18.16 -23.44
C ILE A 106 -31.86 17.15 -23.22
N VAL A 107 -32.19 16.89 -21.96
CA VAL A 107 -33.30 15.99 -21.59
C VAL A 107 -34.63 16.62 -22.00
N GLY A 108 -35.43 15.88 -22.77
CA GLY A 108 -36.73 16.35 -23.26
C GLY A 108 -36.68 17.23 -24.52
N TYR A 109 -35.56 17.23 -25.25
CA TYR A 109 -35.41 17.96 -26.51
C TYR A 109 -36.45 17.56 -27.59
N ASP A 110 -37.08 18.55 -28.22
CA ASP A 110 -37.99 18.38 -29.38
C ASP A 110 -37.44 19.12 -30.60
N ILE A 111 -37.01 18.35 -31.61
CA ILE A 111 -36.45 18.84 -32.87
C ILE A 111 -37.38 19.77 -33.65
N ASN A 112 -38.69 19.72 -33.41
CA ASN A 112 -39.67 20.57 -34.07
C ASN A 112 -39.99 21.85 -33.29
N ASN A 113 -39.40 22.02 -32.10
CA ASN A 113 -39.63 23.17 -31.25
C ASN A 113 -38.31 23.86 -30.91
N ALA A 114 -38.02 24.96 -31.61
CA ALA A 114 -36.82 25.76 -31.35
C ALA A 114 -36.77 26.36 -29.94
N SER A 115 -37.88 26.37 -29.17
CA SER A 115 -37.88 26.82 -27.78
C SER A 115 -37.21 25.85 -26.81
N THR A 116 -36.83 24.64 -27.25
CA THR A 116 -36.15 23.63 -26.42
C THR A 116 -34.72 24.02 -26.03
N TYR A 117 -34.12 24.95 -26.79
CA TYR A 117 -32.85 25.60 -26.43
C TYR A 117 -33.04 26.82 -25.54
N THR A 118 -34.26 27.16 -25.16
CA THR A 118 -34.54 28.41 -24.43
C THR A 118 -35.04 28.11 -23.03
N ILE A 119 -34.31 28.57 -22.02
CA ILE A 119 -34.69 28.48 -20.61
C ILE A 119 -35.36 29.79 -20.16
N ALA A 120 -36.61 29.73 -19.68
CA ALA A 120 -37.34 30.92 -19.23
C ALA A 120 -36.93 31.33 -17.79
N PRO A 121 -37.22 32.57 -17.36
CA PRO A 121 -36.95 33.01 -15.99
C PRO A 121 -37.59 32.08 -14.94
N GLY A 122 -36.77 31.52 -14.05
CA GLY A 122 -37.18 30.59 -12.99
C GLY A 122 -37.33 29.13 -13.43
N ASP A 123 -37.04 28.80 -14.69
CA ASP A 123 -37.03 27.41 -15.18
C ASP A 123 -35.67 26.74 -14.96
N TYR A 124 -35.67 25.40 -15.05
CA TYR A 124 -34.53 24.50 -14.92
C TYR A 124 -34.38 23.67 -16.20
N MET A 125 -33.16 23.25 -16.52
CA MET A 125 -32.88 22.42 -17.69
C MET A 125 -31.81 21.38 -17.36
N VAL A 126 -32.17 20.10 -17.56
CA VAL A 126 -31.28 18.96 -17.32
C VAL A 126 -30.50 18.61 -18.58
N ILE A 127 -29.19 18.49 -18.42
CA ILE A 127 -28.20 18.12 -19.44
C ILE A 127 -27.57 16.80 -19.00
N ALA A 128 -27.90 15.72 -19.70
CA ALA A 128 -27.42 14.39 -19.36
C ALA A 128 -26.33 13.93 -20.34
N ARG A 129 -25.43 13.08 -19.85
CA ARG A 129 -24.42 12.42 -20.69
C ARG A 129 -25.07 11.52 -21.75
N ASN A 130 -26.17 10.84 -21.40
CA ASN A 130 -27.01 10.05 -22.31
C ASN A 130 -26.22 9.09 -23.23
N GLY A 131 -25.25 8.34 -22.69
CA GLY A 131 -24.43 7.40 -23.48
C GLY A 131 -23.26 8.03 -24.24
N TYR A 132 -22.96 9.32 -24.03
CA TYR A 132 -21.78 9.94 -24.64
C TYR A 132 -20.50 9.52 -23.92
N SER A 133 -19.74 8.61 -24.54
CA SER A 133 -18.57 7.99 -23.92
C SER A 133 -17.38 8.93 -23.72
N ASN A 134 -17.30 10.06 -24.43
CA ASN A 134 -16.15 10.99 -24.43
C ASN A 134 -16.31 12.19 -23.48
N PHE A 135 -17.21 12.08 -22.50
CA PHE A 135 -17.41 13.01 -21.39
C PHE A 135 -17.79 12.20 -20.15
N TYR A 136 -17.53 12.71 -18.96
CA TYR A 136 -17.89 12.08 -17.69
C TYR A 136 -18.02 13.14 -16.58
N VAL A 137 -18.67 12.76 -15.48
CA VAL A 137 -18.84 13.59 -14.28
C VAL A 137 -18.30 12.78 -13.10
N ALA A 138 -17.00 12.91 -12.79
CA ALA A 138 -16.34 11.96 -11.92
C ALA A 138 -16.88 11.97 -10.48
N ASN A 139 -16.96 10.77 -9.90
CA ASN A 139 -17.52 10.54 -8.56
C ASN A 139 -16.72 11.20 -7.43
N SER A 140 -15.45 11.54 -7.65
CA SER A 140 -14.60 12.18 -6.66
C SER A 140 -13.62 13.16 -7.28
N ASN A 141 -13.29 14.21 -6.52
CA ASN A 141 -12.30 15.23 -6.83
C ASN A 141 -12.46 15.77 -8.27
N ASP A 142 -13.67 16.20 -8.62
CA ASP A 142 -13.98 16.75 -9.95
C ASP A 142 -14.52 18.16 -9.86
N PHE A 143 -14.45 18.86 -10.99
CA PHE A 143 -15.09 20.15 -11.16
C PHE A 143 -15.85 20.20 -12.48
N MET A 144 -16.88 21.01 -12.52
CA MET A 144 -17.65 21.26 -13.70
C MET A 144 -17.78 22.74 -13.97
N THR A 145 -17.24 23.17 -15.10
CA THR A 145 -17.28 24.55 -15.55
C THR A 145 -18.34 24.73 -16.65
N LEU A 146 -19.21 25.73 -16.50
CA LEU A 146 -20.22 26.12 -17.49
C LEU A 146 -19.69 27.24 -18.39
N TYR A 147 -19.73 27.03 -19.70
CA TYR A 147 -19.37 28.03 -20.71
C TYR A 147 -20.56 28.43 -21.57
N ASP A 148 -20.62 29.72 -21.94
CA ASP A 148 -21.58 30.21 -22.92
C ASP A 148 -21.16 29.87 -24.37
N GLY A 149 -22.07 30.09 -25.32
CA GLY A 149 -21.83 29.83 -26.75
C GLY A 149 -20.75 30.72 -27.41
N SER A 150 -20.12 31.63 -26.68
CA SER A 150 -18.94 32.40 -27.11
C SER A 150 -17.64 31.96 -26.41
N GLY A 151 -17.71 30.95 -25.54
CA GLY A 151 -16.58 30.44 -24.76
C GLY A 151 -16.28 31.25 -23.51
N ASN A 152 -17.19 32.11 -23.04
CA ASN A 152 -17.00 32.80 -21.77
C ASN A 152 -17.36 31.86 -20.61
N TRP A 153 -16.54 31.88 -19.56
CA TRP A 153 -16.76 31.18 -18.31
C TRP A 153 -17.94 31.81 -17.54
N ILE A 154 -18.91 31.00 -17.09
CA ILE A 154 -20.16 31.47 -16.46
C ILE A 154 -20.26 31.09 -14.98
N ASP A 155 -19.97 29.83 -14.64
CA ASP A 155 -20.16 29.24 -13.32
C ASP A 155 -19.30 27.96 -13.18
N GLU A 156 -18.97 27.57 -11.95
CA GLU A 156 -18.18 26.37 -11.67
C GLU A 156 -18.57 25.69 -10.36
N ALA A 157 -18.84 24.40 -10.46
CA ALA A 157 -19.14 23.51 -9.34
C ALA A 157 -17.94 22.62 -9.06
N THR A 158 -17.56 22.44 -7.79
CA THR A 158 -16.46 21.54 -7.36
C THR A 158 -16.99 20.55 -6.33
N TRP A 159 -16.44 19.32 -6.27
CA TRP A 159 -16.75 18.38 -5.20
C TRP A 159 -15.65 17.34 -4.95
N ASN A 160 -15.52 16.94 -3.69
CA ASN A 160 -14.54 15.91 -3.28
C ASN A 160 -15.06 14.48 -3.48
N SER A 161 -16.35 14.23 -3.25
CA SER A 161 -16.95 12.90 -3.38
C SER A 161 -18.47 12.94 -3.56
N SER A 162 -19.02 11.97 -4.29
CA SER A 162 -20.46 11.73 -4.47
C SER A 162 -20.78 10.25 -4.18
N SER A 163 -21.83 10.03 -3.38
CA SER A 163 -22.39 8.70 -3.12
C SER A 163 -23.36 8.31 -4.23
N SER A 164 -23.48 7.00 -4.51
CA SER A 164 -24.39 6.50 -5.54
C SER A 164 -25.84 6.93 -5.28
N GLY A 165 -26.49 7.47 -6.31
CA GLY A 165 -27.85 7.98 -6.28
C GLY A 165 -28.03 9.36 -5.63
N VAL A 166 -26.95 9.99 -5.16
CA VAL A 166 -27.00 11.27 -4.43
C VAL A 166 -26.44 12.40 -5.30
N SER A 167 -27.29 13.37 -5.64
CA SER A 167 -26.86 14.57 -6.35
C SER A 167 -26.20 15.56 -5.39
N LEU A 168 -25.51 16.55 -5.96
CA LEU A 168 -24.79 17.61 -5.27
C LEU A 168 -25.40 18.96 -5.61
N GLU A 169 -25.38 19.89 -4.65
CA GLU A 169 -25.80 21.28 -4.80
C GLU A 169 -24.80 22.25 -4.15
N GLN A 170 -24.83 23.52 -4.56
CA GLN A 170 -24.03 24.57 -3.93
C GLN A 170 -24.31 24.67 -2.42
N ASP A 171 -23.26 24.75 -1.61
CA ASP A 171 -23.39 24.93 -0.16
C ASP A 171 -24.09 26.28 0.16
N PRO A 172 -25.27 26.27 0.81
CA PRO A 172 -26.01 27.48 1.13
C PRO A 172 -25.33 28.36 2.19
N SER A 173 -24.35 27.81 2.92
CA SER A 173 -23.58 28.50 3.94
C SER A 173 -22.32 29.17 3.39
N ASP A 174 -21.74 28.62 2.32
CA ASP A 174 -20.62 29.21 1.58
C ASP A 174 -20.68 28.85 0.10
N ALA A 175 -21.07 29.81 -0.74
CA ALA A 175 -21.18 29.61 -2.19
C ALA A 175 -19.84 29.35 -2.89
N TYR A 176 -18.72 29.51 -2.18
CA TYR A 176 -17.37 29.19 -2.65
C TYR A 176 -16.84 27.84 -2.15
N ALA A 177 -17.60 27.10 -1.35
CA ALA A 177 -17.21 25.77 -0.90
C ALA A 177 -17.51 24.71 -1.97
N ASP A 178 -16.91 23.52 -1.82
CA ASP A 178 -17.34 22.33 -2.55
C ASP A 178 -18.86 22.13 -2.41
N TRP A 179 -19.47 21.65 -3.49
CA TRP A 179 -20.87 21.29 -3.51
C TRP A 179 -21.14 20.14 -2.55
N ILE A 180 -22.24 20.27 -1.82
CA ILE A 180 -22.65 19.33 -0.77
C ILE A 180 -23.74 18.41 -1.27
N ALA A 181 -23.84 17.22 -0.69
CA ALA A 181 -24.87 16.25 -1.02
C ALA A 181 -26.29 16.81 -0.79
N THR A 182 -27.17 16.63 -1.76
CA THR A 182 -28.61 16.87 -1.61
C THR A 182 -29.26 15.72 -0.82
N SER A 183 -30.46 15.97 -0.29
CA SER A 183 -31.24 14.93 0.37
C SER A 183 -31.91 13.95 -0.60
N ASN A 184 -32.21 14.41 -1.83
CA ASN A 184 -32.73 13.64 -2.95
C ASN A 184 -32.45 14.43 -4.24
N PRO A 185 -32.19 13.76 -5.38
CA PRO A 185 -32.07 14.44 -6.66
C PRO A 185 -33.38 15.15 -7.08
N THR A 186 -33.29 16.40 -7.53
CA THR A 186 -34.43 17.25 -7.89
C THR A 186 -34.49 17.69 -9.37
N PRO A 187 -34.23 16.80 -10.35
CA PRO A 187 -34.12 17.21 -11.75
C PRO A 187 -35.42 17.84 -12.29
N GLY A 188 -35.27 19.01 -12.88
CA GLY A 188 -36.29 19.87 -13.45
C GLY A 188 -37.02 20.76 -12.43
N SER A 189 -36.51 20.89 -11.19
CA SER A 189 -37.20 21.59 -10.11
C SER A 189 -36.24 22.28 -9.12
N SER A 190 -36.77 23.10 -8.21
CA SER A 190 -35.95 23.80 -7.21
C SER A 190 -35.38 22.85 -6.16
N ASN A 191 -34.09 23.01 -5.83
CA ASN A 191 -33.43 22.23 -4.79
C ASN A 191 -34.08 22.43 -3.41
N SER A 192 -33.97 21.40 -2.57
CA SER A 192 -34.53 21.37 -1.22
C SER A 192 -33.47 21.70 -0.17
N GLY A 193 -32.97 22.94 -0.18
CA GLY A 193 -31.69 23.34 0.41
C GLY A 193 -31.36 22.98 1.88
N SER A 194 -30.04 22.83 2.05
CA SER A 194 -29.17 22.98 3.25
C SER A 194 -29.22 21.92 4.35
N GLY A 195 -28.02 21.35 4.58
CA GLY A 195 -27.51 20.91 5.88
C GLY A 195 -27.52 19.40 6.03
N SER A 196 -26.39 18.84 6.49
CA SER A 196 -26.26 17.52 7.11
C SER A 196 -27.54 17.13 7.87
N ALA A 197 -28.45 16.47 7.16
CA ALA A 197 -29.18 15.37 7.71
C ALA A 197 -28.46 14.16 7.16
N GLY A 198 -27.57 13.58 7.98
CA GLY A 198 -27.41 12.12 7.92
C GLY A 198 -28.81 11.49 7.81
N PRO A 199 -28.90 10.27 7.26
CA PRO A 199 -30.17 9.68 6.84
C PRO A 199 -31.30 10.04 7.80
N THR A 200 -32.42 10.55 7.29
CA THR A 200 -33.51 10.98 8.18
C THR A 200 -33.99 9.76 8.95
N TYR A 201 -33.56 9.63 10.20
CA TYR A 201 -34.00 8.57 11.10
C TYR A 201 -35.43 8.88 11.52
N PHE A 202 -36.36 8.06 11.05
CA PHE A 202 -37.72 8.06 11.53
C PHE A 202 -37.91 6.80 12.36
N PRO A 203 -37.72 6.85 13.70
CA PRO A 203 -37.78 5.67 14.54
C PRO A 203 -39.09 4.93 14.29
N SER A 204 -38.94 3.75 13.72
CA SER A 204 -40.02 2.89 13.30
C SER A 204 -40.38 1.94 14.43
N ASP A 205 -41.67 1.66 14.57
CA ASP A 205 -42.16 0.58 15.43
C ASP A 205 -41.79 -0.82 14.86
N LEU A 206 -41.36 -0.89 13.59
CA LEU A 206 -40.76 -2.07 12.95
C LEU A 206 -39.23 -1.99 13.06
N GLN A 207 -38.62 -2.99 13.69
CA GLN A 207 -37.19 -3.07 13.99
C GLN A 207 -36.58 -4.36 13.46
N ILE A 208 -35.28 -4.35 13.20
CA ILE A 208 -34.48 -5.54 12.90
C ILE A 208 -34.27 -6.31 14.21
N ASN A 209 -34.48 -7.63 14.18
CA ASN A 209 -34.57 -8.47 15.39
C ASN A 209 -33.50 -9.56 15.48
N GLU A 210 -33.18 -10.21 14.35
CA GLU A 210 -32.22 -11.30 14.26
C GLU A 210 -31.70 -11.40 12.82
N ILE A 211 -30.41 -11.74 12.62
CA ILE A 211 -29.81 -11.84 11.28
C ILE A 211 -29.04 -13.16 11.12
N MET A 212 -29.24 -13.86 10.01
CA MET A 212 -28.36 -14.94 9.54
C MET A 212 -27.53 -14.42 8.36
N ALA A 213 -26.29 -14.01 8.64
CA ALA A 213 -25.37 -13.43 7.66
C ALA A 213 -24.41 -14.45 7.03
N ASP A 214 -24.15 -15.59 7.68
CA ASP A 214 -23.30 -16.66 7.15
C ASP A 214 -24.06 -17.99 7.27
N SER A 215 -24.72 -18.41 6.19
CA SER A 215 -25.59 -19.57 6.23
C SER A 215 -24.80 -20.86 6.00
N TRP A 216 -24.79 -21.75 7.00
CA TRP A 216 -24.17 -23.07 6.89
C TRP A 216 -25.15 -24.19 7.27
N PRO A 217 -25.15 -25.37 6.61
CA PRO A 217 -24.21 -25.87 5.60
C PRO A 217 -24.55 -25.55 4.14
N SER A 218 -25.58 -24.74 3.91
CA SER A 218 -25.97 -24.27 2.59
C SER A 218 -25.09 -23.10 2.12
N ARG A 219 -25.42 -22.49 0.97
CA ARG A 219 -24.77 -21.26 0.52
C ARG A 219 -25.60 -20.08 1.02
N ASP A 220 -24.95 -18.96 1.24
CA ASP A 220 -25.57 -17.70 1.64
C ASP A 220 -26.73 -17.27 0.72
N ASN A 221 -26.59 -17.46 -0.58
CA ASN A 221 -27.65 -17.15 -1.54
C ASN A 221 -28.67 -18.28 -1.75
N ALA A 222 -28.72 -19.30 -0.91
CA ALA A 222 -29.72 -20.35 -1.04
C ALA A 222 -31.13 -19.81 -0.78
N SER A 223 -32.15 -20.53 -1.29
CA SER A 223 -33.54 -20.21 -0.99
C SER A 223 -33.84 -20.46 0.49
N TRP A 224 -34.73 -19.67 1.08
CA TRP A 224 -35.24 -19.90 2.44
C TRP A 224 -35.69 -21.37 2.65
N PRO A 225 -35.32 -22.02 3.78
CA PRO A 225 -34.64 -21.47 4.96
C PRO A 225 -33.10 -21.61 4.93
N GLY A 226 -32.49 -22.01 3.82
CA GLY A 226 -31.06 -22.36 3.78
C GLY A 226 -30.10 -21.22 3.46
N GLY A 227 -30.58 -20.05 3.03
CA GLY A 227 -29.74 -18.88 2.76
C GLY A 227 -29.94 -17.79 3.80
N GLU A 228 -29.29 -16.66 3.59
CA GLU A 228 -29.31 -15.52 4.48
C GLU A 228 -30.72 -14.96 4.68
N TRP A 229 -30.95 -14.47 5.90
CA TRP A 229 -32.22 -13.88 6.28
C TRP A 229 -32.08 -12.86 7.40
N ILE A 230 -33.08 -11.99 7.48
CA ILE A 230 -33.24 -10.94 8.47
C ILE A 230 -34.65 -11.04 9.04
N GLU A 231 -34.77 -10.97 10.36
CA GLU A 231 -36.05 -10.88 11.05
C GLU A 231 -36.43 -9.47 11.39
N LEU A 232 -37.71 -9.19 11.23
CA LEU A 232 -38.31 -7.92 11.59
C LEU A 232 -39.36 -8.14 12.68
N HIS A 233 -39.28 -7.35 13.74
CA HIS A 233 -40.21 -7.38 14.87
C HIS A 233 -41.00 -6.07 14.93
N ASN A 234 -42.33 -6.18 15.04
CA ASN A 234 -43.18 -5.03 15.31
C ASN A 234 -43.25 -4.77 16.83
N ASN A 235 -42.36 -3.93 17.32
CA ASN A 235 -42.30 -3.50 18.72
C ASN A 235 -43.36 -2.42 19.07
N GLY A 236 -44.17 -2.00 18.09
CA GLY A 236 -45.22 -1.01 18.25
C GLY A 236 -46.54 -1.54 18.83
N THR A 237 -47.53 -0.65 18.85
CA THR A 237 -48.90 -0.98 19.31
C THR A 237 -49.93 -1.04 18.19
N SER A 238 -49.52 -0.76 16.94
CA SER A 238 -50.37 -0.80 15.75
C SER A 238 -49.88 -1.79 14.71
N THR A 239 -50.80 -2.37 13.94
CA THR A 239 -50.45 -3.18 12.76
C THR A 239 -49.73 -2.33 11.72
N ILE A 240 -48.58 -2.81 11.25
CA ILE A 240 -47.76 -2.14 10.24
C ILE A 240 -47.98 -2.84 8.90
N ASN A 241 -48.08 -2.06 7.82
CA ASN A 241 -48.02 -2.59 6.47
C ASN A 241 -46.60 -2.45 5.94
N MET A 242 -45.97 -3.57 5.60
CA MET A 242 -44.59 -3.63 5.13
C MET A 242 -44.46 -3.42 3.60
N SER A 243 -45.56 -3.21 2.86
CA SER A 243 -45.47 -2.89 1.43
C SER A 243 -44.62 -1.64 1.18
N GLY A 244 -43.59 -1.76 0.35
CA GLY A 244 -42.73 -0.66 -0.06
C GLY A 244 -41.60 -0.33 0.92
N TRP A 245 -41.41 -1.13 1.97
CA TRP A 245 -40.21 -1.08 2.81
C TRP A 245 -39.10 -1.92 2.15
N TRP A 246 -37.84 -1.62 2.44
CA TRP A 246 -36.71 -2.42 1.97
C TRP A 246 -35.56 -2.42 2.98
N LEU A 247 -34.67 -3.39 2.86
CA LEU A 247 -33.40 -3.44 3.56
C LEU A 247 -32.27 -3.08 2.60
N GLN A 248 -31.23 -2.43 3.10
CA GLN A 248 -30.03 -2.13 2.33
C GLN A 248 -28.77 -2.40 3.15
N ASP A 249 -27.78 -3.07 2.57
CA ASP A 249 -26.46 -3.27 3.18
C ASP A 249 -25.56 -2.03 3.00
N GLN A 250 -24.32 -2.08 3.50
CA GLN A 250 -23.36 -0.98 3.35
C GLN A 250 -22.88 -0.80 1.91
N ALA A 251 -22.87 -1.87 1.11
CA ALA A 251 -22.49 -1.86 -0.30
C ALA A 251 -23.59 -1.32 -1.24
N GLY A 252 -24.79 -1.06 -0.71
CA GLY A 252 -25.94 -0.50 -1.44
C GLY A 252 -26.88 -1.54 -2.04
N ASN A 253 -26.66 -2.84 -1.84
CA ASN A 253 -27.56 -3.91 -2.29
C ASN A 253 -28.90 -3.83 -1.55
N MET A 254 -30.00 -4.00 -2.28
CA MET A 254 -31.35 -3.81 -1.74
C MET A 254 -32.17 -5.09 -1.71
N ILE A 255 -32.88 -5.32 -0.61
CA ILE A 255 -33.86 -6.39 -0.44
C ILE A 255 -35.24 -5.77 -0.18
N GLU A 256 -36.11 -5.76 -1.19
CA GLU A 256 -37.48 -5.26 -1.04
C GLU A 256 -38.36 -6.23 -0.23
N LEU A 257 -39.18 -5.72 0.70
CA LEU A 257 -40.12 -6.51 1.50
C LEU A 257 -41.39 -6.86 0.69
N ASP A 258 -41.18 -7.63 -0.39
CA ASP A 258 -42.21 -8.03 -1.34
C ASP A 258 -42.44 -9.55 -1.33
N SER A 259 -43.25 -10.08 -2.26
CA SER A 259 -43.52 -11.51 -2.31
C SER A 259 -42.31 -12.39 -2.69
N SER A 260 -41.19 -11.80 -3.09
CA SER A 260 -39.96 -12.53 -3.42
C SER A 260 -39.05 -12.74 -2.21
N HIS A 261 -38.97 -11.78 -1.28
CA HIS A 261 -38.10 -11.88 -0.10
C HIS A 261 -38.86 -12.02 1.22
N LEU A 262 -40.06 -11.45 1.36
CA LEU A 262 -40.86 -11.57 2.59
C LEU A 262 -41.54 -12.94 2.66
N ILE A 263 -41.10 -13.77 3.61
CA ILE A 263 -41.56 -15.16 3.72
C ILE A 263 -43.07 -15.20 4.00
N GLY A 264 -43.79 -15.97 3.18
CA GLY A 264 -45.24 -16.13 3.25
C GLY A 264 -46.06 -14.97 2.66
N ALA A 265 -45.43 -13.94 2.08
CA ALA A 265 -46.12 -12.86 1.41
C ALA A 265 -46.54 -13.23 -0.03
N THR A 266 -47.66 -12.65 -0.46
CA THR A 266 -48.18 -12.73 -1.83
C THR A 266 -48.56 -11.32 -2.30
N SER A 267 -49.09 -11.20 -3.52
CA SER A 267 -49.69 -9.93 -3.97
C SER A 267 -50.96 -9.53 -3.20
N ASP A 268 -51.46 -10.37 -2.28
CA ASP A 268 -52.56 -10.01 -1.38
C ASP A 268 -52.03 -9.12 -0.23
N TYR A 269 -52.57 -7.90 -0.16
CA TYR A 269 -52.31 -6.91 0.89
C TYR A 269 -52.37 -7.49 2.31
N ALA A 270 -53.28 -8.42 2.58
CA ALA A 270 -53.42 -9.02 3.90
C ALA A 270 -52.17 -9.81 4.34
N THR A 271 -51.36 -10.29 3.39
CA THR A 271 -50.15 -11.08 3.67
C THR A 271 -48.91 -10.22 3.92
N GLN A 272 -48.98 -8.90 3.74
CA GLN A 272 -47.88 -7.95 3.98
C GLN A 272 -48.00 -7.18 5.30
N LEU A 273 -49.01 -7.51 6.12
CA LEU A 273 -49.23 -6.92 7.44
C LEU A 273 -48.43 -7.66 8.51
N ILE A 274 -47.88 -6.92 9.47
CA ILE A 274 -47.29 -7.45 10.71
C ILE A 274 -48.05 -6.85 11.91
N TYR A 275 -48.68 -7.69 12.73
CA TYR A 275 -49.46 -7.23 13.88
C TYR A 275 -48.53 -6.87 15.06
N PRO A 276 -49.01 -6.07 16.04
CA PRO A 276 -48.20 -5.73 17.22
C PRO A 276 -47.63 -6.97 17.92
N GLY A 277 -46.32 -6.99 18.17
CA GLY A 277 -45.58 -8.08 18.79
C GLY A 277 -45.35 -9.31 17.89
N GLU A 278 -45.67 -9.23 16.59
CA GLU A 278 -45.32 -10.29 15.65
C GLU A 278 -43.93 -10.10 15.04
N ILE A 279 -43.34 -11.22 14.63
CA ILE A 279 -42.06 -11.33 13.94
C ILE A 279 -42.29 -11.87 12.53
N ARG A 280 -41.52 -11.36 11.56
CA ARG A 280 -41.57 -11.78 10.16
C ARG A 280 -40.17 -11.90 9.61
N THR A 281 -39.89 -12.99 8.89
CA THR A 281 -38.61 -13.20 8.23
C THR A 281 -38.59 -12.67 6.79
N VAL A 282 -37.49 -12.02 6.42
CA VAL A 282 -37.12 -11.58 5.07
C VAL A 282 -35.87 -12.36 4.67
N ALA A 283 -35.88 -13.05 3.53
CA ALA A 283 -34.74 -13.84 3.07
C ALA A 283 -34.22 -13.34 1.73
N VAL A 284 -32.91 -13.48 1.48
CA VAL A 284 -32.28 -13.19 0.17
C VAL A 284 -32.88 -14.08 -0.93
N ASN A 285 -33.26 -15.32 -0.59
CA ASN A 285 -34.11 -16.19 -1.40
C ASN A 285 -33.61 -16.44 -2.85
N ALA A 286 -32.30 -16.61 -3.03
CA ALA A 286 -31.66 -16.90 -4.33
C ALA A 286 -31.87 -15.87 -5.43
N THR A 287 -32.03 -14.59 -5.07
CA THR A 287 -32.19 -13.48 -6.04
C THR A 287 -30.88 -12.93 -6.58
N SER A 288 -29.74 -13.29 -5.97
CA SER A 288 -28.37 -12.92 -6.37
C SER A 288 -27.47 -14.15 -6.58
N SER A 289 -26.37 -13.98 -7.32
CA SER A 289 -25.36 -15.04 -7.54
C SER A 289 -24.47 -15.33 -6.32
N SER A 290 -24.47 -14.44 -5.33
CA SER A 290 -23.73 -14.47 -4.05
C SER A 290 -24.64 -14.01 -2.89
N GLY A 291 -24.21 -14.16 -1.64
CA GLY A 291 -24.89 -13.54 -0.47
C GLY A 291 -25.03 -12.03 -0.63
N VAL A 292 -25.97 -11.44 0.10
CA VAL A 292 -26.20 -9.99 0.21
C VAL A 292 -25.62 -9.45 1.51
N LEU A 293 -25.54 -10.26 2.57
CA LEU A 293 -25.01 -9.86 3.86
C LEU A 293 -23.54 -10.26 3.96
N ASN A 294 -22.66 -9.38 4.44
CA ASN A 294 -21.25 -9.74 4.60
C ASN A 294 -21.02 -10.57 5.88
N ASN A 295 -20.28 -11.67 5.76
CA ASN A 295 -19.90 -12.56 6.87
C ASN A 295 -18.93 -11.86 7.86
N GLY A 296 -18.21 -10.82 7.39
CA GLY A 296 -17.32 -9.97 8.18
C GLY A 296 -17.99 -8.72 8.74
N GLN A 297 -17.34 -7.55 8.61
CA GLN A 297 -17.91 -6.28 9.06
C GLN A 297 -19.01 -5.79 8.10
N GLU A 298 -20.16 -5.38 8.64
CA GLU A 298 -21.32 -4.95 7.85
C GLU A 298 -22.25 -3.99 8.62
N THR A 299 -23.02 -3.21 7.87
CA THR A 299 -24.14 -2.41 8.37
C THR A 299 -25.38 -2.62 7.51
N VAL A 300 -26.51 -2.99 8.12
CA VAL A 300 -27.80 -3.12 7.44
C VAL A 300 -28.79 -2.08 7.95
N ARG A 301 -29.49 -1.44 7.01
CA ARG A 301 -30.48 -0.39 7.24
C ARG A 301 -31.85 -0.83 6.77
N LEU A 302 -32.87 -0.63 7.61
CA LEU A 302 -34.28 -0.78 7.27
C LEU A 302 -34.86 0.56 6.83
N TYR A 303 -35.36 0.65 5.61
CA TYR A 303 -35.95 1.84 5.03
C TYR A 303 -37.48 1.78 4.99
N LEU A 304 -38.10 2.91 5.33
CA LEU A 304 -39.54 3.14 5.17
C LEU A 304 -39.87 3.46 3.70
N PRO A 305 -41.14 3.33 3.27
CA PRO A 305 -41.58 3.65 1.90
C PRO A 305 -41.35 5.09 1.45
N ASN A 306 -41.03 6.00 2.38
CA ASN A 306 -40.71 7.39 2.12
C ASN A 306 -39.19 7.67 2.05
N GLY A 307 -38.34 6.64 2.14
CA GLY A 307 -36.88 6.76 2.11
C GLY A 307 -36.21 7.12 3.43
N SER A 308 -36.96 7.29 4.53
CA SER A 308 -36.37 7.47 5.87
C SER A 308 -35.86 6.14 6.45
N ILE A 309 -34.79 6.17 7.24
CA ILE A 309 -34.28 4.99 7.95
C ILE A 309 -35.12 4.75 9.19
N GLY A 310 -35.72 3.57 9.27
CA GLY A 310 -36.50 3.10 10.41
C GLY A 310 -35.67 2.45 11.48
N ASP A 311 -34.61 1.73 11.09
CA ASP A 311 -33.70 1.02 11.97
C ASP A 311 -32.34 0.75 11.29
N GLU A 312 -31.28 0.58 12.08
CA GLU A 312 -29.91 0.30 11.60
C GLU A 312 -29.19 -0.62 12.57
N VAL A 313 -28.50 -1.63 12.04
CA VAL A 313 -27.73 -2.61 12.82
C VAL A 313 -26.37 -2.83 12.20
N SER A 314 -25.37 -3.20 13.00
CA SER A 314 -24.00 -3.43 12.51
C SER A 314 -23.28 -4.51 13.31
N TRP A 315 -22.40 -5.26 12.65
CA TRP A 315 -21.56 -6.29 13.27
C TRP A 315 -20.15 -6.29 12.66
N ASN A 316 -19.20 -6.93 13.35
CA ASN A 316 -17.79 -7.00 12.92
C ASN A 316 -17.42 -8.35 12.30
N ASN A 317 -18.07 -9.43 12.76
CA ASN A 317 -17.83 -10.79 12.29
C ASN A 317 -19.03 -11.67 12.67
N ASN A 318 -19.16 -12.82 12.02
CA ASN A 318 -20.14 -13.86 12.34
C ASN A 318 -19.48 -15.26 12.31
N GLU A 319 -20.13 -16.24 12.93
CA GLU A 319 -19.75 -17.66 12.82
C GLU A 319 -20.67 -18.40 11.84
N PRO A 320 -20.15 -19.29 10.96
CA PRO A 320 -20.97 -20.00 9.99
C PRO A 320 -22.12 -20.77 10.64
N GLY A 321 -23.34 -20.50 10.20
CA GLY A 321 -24.58 -21.11 10.69
C GLY A 321 -25.12 -20.51 11.99
N PHE A 322 -24.45 -19.53 12.60
CA PHE A 322 -24.96 -18.78 13.73
C PHE A 322 -25.68 -17.52 13.26
N SER A 323 -26.71 -17.11 14.00
CA SER A 323 -27.37 -15.82 13.81
C SER A 323 -26.79 -14.76 14.75
N LEU A 324 -27.07 -13.50 14.45
CA LEU A 324 -26.68 -12.32 15.21
C LEU A 324 -27.92 -11.66 15.83
N GLU A 325 -27.75 -11.08 17.01
CA GLU A 325 -28.78 -10.31 17.72
C GLU A 325 -28.22 -9.05 18.40
N GLU A 326 -29.13 -8.18 18.85
CA GLU A 326 -28.77 -6.95 19.57
C GLU A 326 -27.98 -7.26 20.84
N ASN A 327 -26.84 -6.59 21.02
CA ASN A 327 -26.09 -6.66 22.26
C ASN A 327 -26.86 -5.93 23.39
N PRO A 328 -27.24 -6.60 24.49
CA PRO A 328 -27.96 -5.96 25.60
C PRO A 328 -27.18 -4.81 26.28
N ALA A 329 -25.86 -4.76 26.11
CA ALA A 329 -25.01 -3.66 26.58
C ALA A 329 -24.92 -2.47 25.59
N GLY A 330 -25.54 -2.60 24.41
CA GLY A 330 -25.44 -1.67 23.28
C GLY A 330 -24.17 -1.86 22.46
N GLY A 331 -24.15 -1.28 21.25
CA GLY A 331 -23.03 -1.36 20.31
C GLY A 331 -23.26 -2.36 19.19
N MET A 332 -22.18 -2.99 18.70
CA MET A 332 -22.23 -3.96 17.63
C MET A 332 -23.04 -5.20 18.04
N TRP A 333 -23.78 -5.75 17.08
CA TRP A 333 -24.52 -6.99 17.25
C TRP A 333 -23.57 -8.16 17.52
N VAL A 334 -24.06 -9.11 18.32
CA VAL A 334 -23.29 -10.25 18.82
C VAL A 334 -23.92 -11.56 18.35
N ILE A 335 -23.11 -12.63 18.36
CA ILE A 335 -23.57 -13.98 18.05
C ILE A 335 -24.67 -14.38 19.05
N SER A 336 -25.81 -14.80 18.51
CA SER A 336 -26.95 -15.26 19.29
C SER A 336 -26.66 -16.60 19.98
N THR A 337 -27.51 -16.99 20.91
CA THR A 337 -27.40 -18.32 21.52
C THR A 337 -27.59 -19.42 20.47
N TYR A 338 -28.62 -19.29 19.64
CA TYR A 338 -28.88 -20.09 18.45
C TYR A 338 -29.99 -19.44 17.59
N PRO A 339 -30.07 -19.72 16.28
CA PRO A 339 -31.08 -19.18 15.37
C PRO A 339 -32.53 -19.40 15.82
N SER A 340 -33.34 -18.34 15.88
CA SER A 340 -34.73 -18.37 16.35
C SER A 340 -35.80 -17.91 15.34
N PRO A 341 -35.80 -18.42 14.09
CA PRO A 341 -36.67 -17.88 13.04
C PRO A 341 -38.17 -17.99 13.35
N ASN A 342 -38.86 -16.86 13.25
CA ASN A 342 -40.25 -16.54 13.57
C ASN A 342 -40.61 -16.81 15.04
N ALA A 343 -39.63 -16.77 15.93
CA ALA A 343 -39.80 -16.94 17.36
C ALA A 343 -39.11 -15.80 18.12
N THR A 344 -39.35 -15.70 19.43
CA THR A 344 -38.63 -14.74 20.27
C THR A 344 -37.19 -15.18 20.44
N ASN A 345 -36.25 -14.24 20.33
CA ASN A 345 -34.84 -14.45 20.61
C ASN A 345 -34.61 -15.08 21.98
N ILE A 346 -33.55 -15.87 22.03
CA ILE A 346 -33.18 -16.65 23.21
C ILE A 346 -32.26 -15.81 24.08
N PRO A 347 -32.43 -15.80 25.42
CA PRO A 347 -31.56 -15.03 26.29
C PRO A 347 -30.08 -15.34 26.02
N ALA A 348 -29.24 -14.30 25.92
CA ALA A 348 -27.80 -14.47 25.72
C ALA A 348 -27.19 -15.43 26.76
N LEU A 349 -26.16 -16.17 26.35
CA LEU A 349 -25.51 -17.21 27.17
C LEU A 349 -25.09 -16.75 28.56
N ASP A 350 -24.60 -15.51 28.69
CA ASP A 350 -24.14 -14.92 29.95
C ASP A 350 -25.28 -14.65 30.96
N SER A 351 -26.52 -14.59 30.48
CA SER A 351 -27.73 -14.40 31.27
C SER A 351 -28.42 -15.71 31.66
N MET A 352 -28.01 -16.83 31.05
CA MET A 352 -28.56 -18.15 31.35
C MET A 352 -28.09 -18.66 32.71
N THR A 353 -28.97 -19.39 33.40
CA THR A 353 -28.62 -20.04 34.67
C THR A 353 -29.16 -21.46 34.69
N ALA A 354 -28.43 -22.37 35.32
CA ALA A 354 -28.88 -23.75 35.45
C ALA A 354 -30.20 -23.80 36.25
N SER A 355 -31.18 -24.51 35.70
CA SER A 355 -32.48 -24.74 36.30
C SER A 355 -32.73 -26.25 36.44
N GLY A 356 -33.30 -26.69 37.56
CA GLY A 356 -33.55 -28.12 37.80
C GLY A 356 -32.34 -28.90 38.33
N PHE A 357 -32.34 -30.21 38.08
CA PHE A 357 -31.40 -31.17 38.68
C PHE A 357 -30.55 -31.95 37.67
N VAL A 358 -30.89 -31.87 36.38
CA VAL A 358 -30.14 -32.53 35.30
C VAL A 358 -29.36 -31.47 34.55
N GLY A 359 -28.07 -31.72 34.29
CA GLY A 359 -27.23 -30.78 33.55
C GLY A 359 -26.07 -31.47 32.83
N PHE A 360 -25.38 -30.72 31.97
CA PHE A 360 -24.15 -31.12 31.31
C PHE A 360 -23.04 -31.31 32.35
N ASN A 361 -22.25 -32.38 32.17
CA ASN A 361 -21.13 -32.72 33.03
C ASN A 361 -19.79 -32.79 32.31
N GLU A 362 -19.74 -33.47 31.16
CA GLU A 362 -18.52 -33.68 30.38
C GLU A 362 -18.88 -33.77 28.90
N ILE A 363 -18.06 -33.17 28.03
CA ILE A 363 -18.34 -33.08 26.59
C ILE A 363 -17.13 -33.61 25.83
N MET A 364 -17.32 -34.49 24.87
CA MET A 364 -16.29 -34.91 23.92
C MET A 364 -16.60 -34.27 22.56
N PRO A 365 -16.09 -33.05 22.28
CA PRO A 365 -16.45 -32.32 21.07
C PRO A 365 -15.78 -32.88 19.82
N VAL A 366 -14.56 -33.43 19.93
CA VAL A 366 -13.76 -33.92 18.80
C VAL A 366 -13.25 -35.33 19.09
N SER A 367 -13.49 -36.27 18.18
CA SER A 367 -12.98 -37.64 18.31
C SER A 367 -12.06 -38.04 17.15
N ASN A 368 -11.26 -39.09 17.35
CA ASN A 368 -10.54 -39.74 16.23
C ASN A 368 -11.45 -40.64 15.38
N ASN A 369 -12.66 -40.97 15.85
CA ASN A 369 -13.59 -41.84 15.13
C ASN A 369 -15.01 -41.27 15.15
N ASP A 370 -15.20 -40.09 14.55
CA ASP A 370 -16.50 -39.40 14.48
C ASP A 370 -17.62 -40.30 13.95
N GLY A 371 -18.83 -40.06 14.47
CA GLY A 371 -20.03 -40.83 14.14
C GLY A 371 -20.10 -42.23 14.77
N ASN A 372 -19.10 -42.68 15.55
CA ASN A 372 -19.18 -43.90 16.35
C ASN A 372 -19.88 -43.67 17.70
N ALA A 373 -20.33 -44.76 18.32
CA ALA A 373 -20.85 -44.73 19.69
C ALA A 373 -19.77 -44.36 20.71
N SER A 374 -20.18 -43.83 21.87
CA SER A 374 -19.30 -43.56 22.99
C SER A 374 -18.61 -44.86 23.46
N PRO A 375 -17.32 -44.83 23.86
CA PRO A 375 -16.47 -43.66 24.05
C PRO A 375 -15.62 -43.26 22.83
N LEU A 376 -15.79 -43.95 21.69
CA LEU A 376 -14.90 -43.81 20.53
C LEU A 376 -15.35 -42.72 19.55
N GLY A 377 -16.59 -42.24 19.63
CA GLY A 377 -17.06 -41.05 18.90
C GLY A 377 -17.32 -39.86 19.83
N GLU A 378 -18.04 -38.87 19.33
CA GLU A 378 -18.46 -37.69 20.08
C GLU A 378 -19.63 -37.99 21.02
N TRP A 379 -19.65 -37.34 22.17
CA TRP A 379 -20.70 -37.54 23.16
C TRP A 379 -20.80 -36.38 24.15
N ILE A 380 -21.99 -36.28 24.75
CA ILE A 380 -22.26 -35.40 25.88
C ILE A 380 -22.71 -36.24 27.07
N GLU A 381 -22.13 -36.00 28.24
CA GLU A 381 -22.58 -36.58 29.50
C GLU A 381 -23.52 -35.63 30.25
N LEU A 382 -24.65 -36.18 30.67
CA LEU A 382 -25.60 -35.56 31.59
C LEU A 382 -25.53 -36.20 32.97
N ILE A 383 -25.67 -35.40 34.03
CA ILE A 383 -25.75 -35.85 35.42
C ILE A 383 -27.06 -35.43 36.07
N ASN A 384 -27.72 -36.33 36.83
CA ASN A 384 -28.85 -35.99 37.68
C ASN A 384 -28.42 -35.81 39.13
N THR A 385 -28.29 -34.57 39.57
CA THR A 385 -27.92 -34.18 40.95
C THR A 385 -29.10 -34.21 41.93
N GLY A 386 -30.32 -34.49 41.44
CA GLY A 386 -31.54 -34.50 42.22
C GLY A 386 -31.75 -35.81 42.99
N THR A 387 -32.80 -35.86 43.82
CA THR A 387 -33.14 -37.02 44.66
C THR A 387 -34.18 -37.97 44.03
N SER A 388 -34.59 -37.73 42.79
CA SER A 388 -35.60 -38.51 42.07
C SER A 388 -35.16 -38.81 40.64
N ASP A 389 -35.60 -39.96 40.14
CA ASP A 389 -35.37 -40.38 38.76
C ASP A 389 -36.15 -39.47 37.80
N ILE A 390 -35.53 -39.11 36.68
CA ILE A 390 -36.10 -38.21 35.66
C ILE A 390 -36.14 -38.95 34.32
N ASP A 391 -37.26 -38.86 33.61
CA ASP A 391 -37.38 -39.35 32.24
C ASP A 391 -37.02 -38.22 31.27
N LEU A 392 -35.97 -38.44 30.46
CA LEU A 392 -35.49 -37.47 29.47
C LEU A 392 -36.28 -37.53 28.15
N ASN A 393 -37.26 -38.43 28.02
CA ASN A 393 -38.06 -38.51 26.80
C ASN A 393 -38.75 -37.17 26.50
N GLY A 394 -38.47 -36.60 25.31
CA GLY A 394 -38.95 -35.29 24.87
C GLY A 394 -38.04 -34.12 25.23
N TRP A 395 -36.97 -34.34 26.01
CA TRP A 395 -35.89 -33.36 26.19
C TRP A 395 -35.04 -33.28 24.92
N SER A 396 -34.28 -32.21 24.78
CA SER A 396 -33.39 -32.02 23.63
C SER A 396 -32.18 -31.17 23.96
N ILE A 397 -31.12 -31.29 23.16
CA ILE A 397 -29.97 -30.39 23.14
C ILE A 397 -30.03 -29.64 21.81
N ILE A 398 -29.96 -28.31 21.84
CA ILE A 398 -29.83 -27.47 20.65
C ILE A 398 -28.44 -26.85 20.63
N ASP A 399 -27.77 -26.93 19.48
CA ASP A 399 -26.46 -26.31 19.29
C ASP A 399 -26.56 -24.85 18.83
N GLY A 400 -25.43 -24.15 18.75
CA GLY A 400 -25.38 -22.74 18.38
C GLY A 400 -25.78 -22.44 16.93
N MET A 401 -25.84 -23.46 16.08
CA MET A 401 -26.31 -23.37 14.70
C MET A 401 -27.81 -23.70 14.58
N GLY A 402 -28.46 -24.04 15.70
CA GLY A 402 -29.87 -24.39 15.77
C GLY A 402 -30.17 -25.87 15.49
N ASN A 403 -29.16 -26.74 15.42
CA ASN A 403 -29.39 -28.18 15.24
C ASN A 403 -29.90 -28.80 16.54
N GLN A 404 -31.09 -29.39 16.49
CA GLN A 404 -31.74 -29.98 17.66
C GLN A 404 -31.58 -31.51 17.70
N THR A 405 -30.95 -32.01 18.75
CA THR A 405 -30.81 -33.44 19.08
C THR A 405 -31.79 -33.83 20.19
N PHE A 406 -32.80 -34.64 19.87
CA PHE A 406 -33.76 -35.15 20.86
C PHE A 406 -33.16 -36.28 21.70
N LEU A 407 -33.46 -36.28 23.00
CA LEU A 407 -32.98 -37.26 23.98
C LEU A 407 -33.92 -38.49 24.00
N ASP A 408 -33.74 -39.38 23.03
CA ASP A 408 -34.58 -40.54 22.78
C ASP A 408 -33.77 -41.86 22.87
N PRO A 409 -34.42 -43.05 22.77
CA PRO A 409 -33.72 -44.34 22.85
C PRO A 409 -32.62 -44.58 21.80
N GLY A 410 -32.59 -43.80 20.72
CA GLY A 410 -31.61 -43.88 19.65
C GLY A 410 -30.37 -43.00 19.86
N THR A 411 -30.50 -41.90 20.62
CA THR A 411 -29.40 -40.97 20.92
C THR A 411 -28.82 -41.19 22.33
N ILE A 412 -29.59 -41.76 23.26
CA ILE A 412 -29.09 -42.08 24.60
C ILE A 412 -28.44 -43.47 24.60
N ALA A 413 -27.18 -43.54 25.04
CA ALA A 413 -26.45 -44.79 25.21
C ALA A 413 -27.23 -45.76 26.13
N VAL A 414 -27.45 -46.99 25.66
CA VAL A 414 -28.22 -48.00 26.38
C VAL A 414 -27.41 -48.56 27.55
N ASN A 415 -27.86 -48.33 28.78
CA ASN A 415 -27.29 -48.93 29.98
C ASN A 415 -28.22 -49.99 30.57
N SER A 416 -27.71 -51.19 30.85
CA SER A 416 -28.49 -52.30 31.43
C SER A 416 -29.09 -52.03 32.82
N THR A 417 -28.62 -50.99 33.53
CA THR A 417 -29.06 -50.64 34.88
C THR A 417 -30.12 -49.54 34.94
N GLN A 418 -30.37 -48.84 33.83
CA GLN A 418 -31.32 -47.72 33.75
C GLN A 418 -32.29 -47.92 32.58
N GLY A 419 -33.57 -47.58 32.74
CA GLY A 419 -34.56 -47.71 31.65
C GLY A 419 -34.31 -46.71 30.53
N SER A 420 -34.53 -47.08 29.26
CA SER A 420 -34.25 -46.30 28.02
C SER A 420 -33.79 -44.85 28.20
N THR A 421 -34.70 -43.90 28.38
CA THR A 421 -34.47 -42.45 28.51
C THR A 421 -34.41 -41.96 29.96
N THR A 422 -34.55 -42.84 30.95
CA THR A 422 -34.54 -42.47 32.37
C THR A 422 -33.11 -42.27 32.89
N ILE A 423 -32.86 -41.16 33.58
CA ILE A 423 -31.66 -40.90 34.39
C ILE A 423 -32.01 -41.03 35.87
N LEU A 424 -31.44 -42.03 36.55
CA LEU A 424 -31.69 -42.26 37.97
C LEU A 424 -31.07 -41.14 38.82
N SER A 425 -31.60 -40.94 40.02
CA SER A 425 -31.03 -40.00 41.00
C SER A 425 -29.55 -40.30 41.29
N GLY A 426 -28.67 -39.30 41.13
CA GLY A 426 -27.23 -39.41 41.36
C GLY A 426 -26.44 -40.11 40.25
N GLU A 427 -27.10 -40.54 39.18
CA GLU A 427 -26.49 -41.28 38.07
C GLU A 427 -26.26 -40.38 36.84
N ARG A 428 -25.51 -40.92 35.87
CA ARG A 428 -25.10 -40.25 34.63
C ARG A 428 -25.72 -40.90 33.40
N ARG A 429 -25.87 -40.13 32.32
CA ARG A 429 -26.28 -40.61 30.99
C ARG A 429 -25.43 -40.01 29.89
N ILE A 430 -25.14 -40.83 28.88
CA ILE A 430 -24.39 -40.41 27.70
C ILE A 430 -25.36 -40.22 26.55
N VAL A 431 -25.26 -39.07 25.90
CA VAL A 431 -25.88 -38.73 24.62
C VAL A 431 -24.82 -38.91 23.54
N GLU A 432 -25.10 -39.76 22.56
CA GLU A 432 -24.18 -40.15 21.50
C GLU A 432 -24.54 -39.44 20.20
N PHE A 433 -23.53 -38.87 19.54
CA PHE A 433 -23.67 -38.21 18.23
C PHE A 433 -23.22 -39.19 17.14
N THR A 434 -24.10 -40.16 16.84
CA THR A 434 -23.85 -41.20 15.82
C THR A 434 -24.47 -40.83 14.48
N ALA A 435 -23.78 -41.09 13.36
CA ALA A 435 -24.19 -40.74 11.99
C ALA A 435 -24.02 -39.23 11.62
N ASP A 436 -24.95 -38.62 10.87
CA ASP A 436 -24.78 -37.28 10.25
C ASP A 436 -24.88 -36.10 11.24
N THR A 437 -25.10 -36.36 12.53
CA THR A 437 -25.11 -35.37 13.60
C THR A 437 -23.76 -35.38 14.30
N ARG A 438 -23.09 -34.22 14.36
CA ARG A 438 -21.79 -34.04 15.02
C ARG A 438 -21.80 -32.79 15.90
N LEU A 439 -20.92 -32.76 16.89
CA LEU A 439 -20.55 -31.53 17.59
C LEU A 439 -19.64 -30.70 16.69
N TRP A 440 -19.68 -29.38 16.83
CA TRP A 440 -18.78 -28.50 16.09
C TRP A 440 -17.45 -28.36 16.82
N ASP A 441 -16.32 -28.42 16.13
CA ASP A 441 -15.01 -28.63 16.78
C ASP A 441 -14.42 -27.38 17.42
N ASN A 442 -14.55 -26.22 16.75
CA ASN A 442 -13.80 -25.00 17.09
C ASN A 442 -14.58 -24.03 17.98
N TYR A 443 -15.90 -23.90 17.79
CA TYR A 443 -16.74 -22.95 18.53
C TYR A 443 -18.20 -23.43 18.60
N ASN A 444 -18.75 -23.72 19.79
CA ASN A 444 -20.14 -24.16 19.86
C ASN A 444 -20.85 -23.71 21.12
N HIS A 445 -22.15 -23.42 20.99
CA HIS A 445 -23.09 -23.24 22.08
C HIS A 445 -23.94 -24.50 22.20
N LEU A 446 -24.25 -24.93 23.42
CA LEU A 446 -25.09 -26.09 23.68
C LEU A 446 -26.11 -25.73 24.75
N VAL A 447 -27.40 -25.85 24.44
CA VAL A 447 -28.50 -25.56 25.37
C VAL A 447 -29.33 -26.81 25.59
N LEU A 448 -29.47 -27.21 26.86
CA LEU A 448 -30.32 -28.33 27.27
C LEU A 448 -31.74 -27.84 27.55
N LEU A 449 -32.73 -28.44 26.88
CA LEU A 449 -34.13 -28.12 27.00
C LEU A 449 -34.93 -29.29 27.59
N ASP A 450 -35.86 -28.99 28.50
CA ASP A 450 -36.81 -29.98 29.03
C ASP A 450 -37.93 -30.32 28.01
N ALA A 451 -38.79 -31.27 28.36
CA ALA A 451 -39.92 -31.69 27.51
C ALA A 451 -40.98 -30.60 27.25
N SER A 452 -40.89 -29.45 27.91
CA SER A 452 -41.74 -28.26 27.70
C SER A 452 -40.98 -27.11 27.02
N SER A 453 -39.76 -27.37 26.51
CA SER A 453 -38.87 -26.39 25.88
C SER A 453 -38.32 -25.31 26.82
N ASN A 454 -38.29 -25.54 28.14
CA ASN A 454 -37.61 -24.62 29.06
C ASN A 454 -36.11 -24.93 29.11
N VAL A 455 -35.28 -23.89 29.21
CA VAL A 455 -33.83 -24.01 29.41
C VAL A 455 -33.50 -24.61 30.78
N VAL A 456 -32.74 -25.70 30.76
CA VAL A 456 -32.30 -26.45 31.94
C VAL A 456 -30.83 -26.16 32.24
N ASP A 457 -29.97 -26.17 31.23
CA ASP A 457 -28.53 -25.98 31.39
C ASP A 457 -27.91 -25.49 30.08
N MET A 458 -26.70 -24.94 30.15
CA MET A 458 -25.90 -24.52 29.00
C MET A 458 -24.46 -25.04 29.12
N ALA A 459 -23.81 -25.20 27.97
CA ALA A 459 -22.36 -25.38 27.84
C ALA A 459 -21.90 -24.66 26.58
N TRP A 460 -20.67 -24.13 26.57
CA TRP A 460 -20.07 -23.60 25.35
C TRP A 460 -18.55 -23.74 25.40
N TYR A 461 -17.92 -23.75 24.24
CA TYR A 461 -16.46 -23.81 24.08
C TYR A 461 -16.04 -23.06 22.82
N ALA A 462 -14.83 -22.51 22.83
CA ALA A 462 -14.32 -21.61 21.80
C ALA A 462 -12.97 -22.05 21.21
N THR A 463 -12.51 -23.25 21.56
CA THR A 463 -11.21 -23.75 21.12
C THR A 463 -11.29 -25.25 20.87
N ASN A 464 -10.71 -25.68 19.75
CA ASN A 464 -10.48 -27.08 19.47
C ASN A 464 -9.16 -27.52 20.13
N TYR A 465 -9.28 -28.32 21.18
CA TYR A 465 -8.12 -28.85 21.93
C TYR A 465 -7.51 -30.11 21.29
N GLY A 466 -7.99 -30.52 20.10
CA GLY A 466 -7.58 -31.72 19.42
C GLY A 466 -8.41 -32.96 19.81
N PRO A 467 -8.21 -34.09 19.10
CA PRO A 467 -9.09 -35.24 19.20
C PRO A 467 -8.93 -36.02 20.51
N ASN A 468 -10.06 -36.48 21.05
CA ASN A 468 -10.17 -37.25 22.31
C ASN A 468 -9.80 -36.47 23.57
N ILE A 469 -9.89 -35.14 23.54
CA ILE A 469 -9.83 -34.30 24.72
C ILE A 469 -11.27 -33.93 25.09
N SER A 470 -11.77 -34.48 26.20
CA SER A 470 -13.06 -34.07 26.72
C SER A 470 -12.94 -32.74 27.48
N LEU A 471 -14.04 -32.01 27.57
CA LEU A 471 -14.15 -30.73 28.25
C LEU A 471 -14.99 -30.87 29.51
N LEU A 472 -14.59 -30.15 30.55
CA LEU A 472 -15.31 -29.98 31.80
C LEU A 472 -15.69 -28.51 31.98
N ARG A 473 -16.77 -28.30 32.72
CA ARG A 473 -17.24 -26.95 33.07
C ARG A 473 -16.17 -26.20 33.87
N SER A 474 -16.00 -24.93 33.55
CA SER A 474 -15.20 -23.99 34.35
C SER A 474 -15.81 -23.76 35.75
N THR A 475 -15.03 -23.15 36.65
CA THR A 475 -15.51 -22.76 37.97
C THR A 475 -16.60 -21.70 37.94
N ASN A 476 -16.56 -20.79 36.96
CA ASN A 476 -17.67 -19.87 36.71
C ASN A 476 -18.62 -20.49 35.69
N TYR A 477 -19.92 -20.40 35.96
CA TYR A 477 -20.95 -21.11 35.20
C TYR A 477 -21.02 -20.69 33.72
N ASN A 478 -20.75 -19.41 33.42
CA ASN A 478 -20.86 -18.82 32.09
C ASN A 478 -19.54 -18.85 31.30
N ASP A 479 -18.43 -19.29 31.89
CA ASP A 479 -17.16 -19.36 31.16
C ASP A 479 -17.16 -20.55 30.20
N ALA A 480 -16.43 -20.44 29.08
CA ALA A 480 -16.23 -21.55 28.16
C ALA A 480 -15.56 -22.74 28.86
N TRP A 481 -15.94 -23.93 28.45
CA TRP A 481 -15.49 -25.19 29.03
C TRP A 481 -14.03 -25.47 28.67
N SER A 482 -13.32 -26.10 29.61
CA SER A 482 -11.86 -26.32 29.55
C SER A 482 -11.51 -27.80 29.53
N PRO A 483 -10.34 -28.21 29.00
CA PRO A 483 -9.93 -29.61 28.93
C PRO A 483 -9.98 -30.34 30.28
N SER A 484 -10.49 -31.57 30.25
CA SER A 484 -10.35 -32.54 31.34
C SER A 484 -8.93 -33.11 31.38
N LEU A 485 -8.55 -33.73 32.51
CA LEU A 485 -7.28 -34.47 32.59
C LEU A 485 -7.27 -35.74 31.72
N TYR A 486 -8.43 -36.37 31.58
CA TYR A 486 -8.67 -37.53 30.72
C TYR A 486 -10.19 -37.80 30.62
N PRO A 487 -10.68 -38.34 29.50
CA PRO A 487 -12.12 -38.58 29.32
C PRO A 487 -12.71 -39.62 30.27
N THR A 488 -13.89 -39.33 30.85
CA THR A 488 -14.57 -40.19 31.84
C THR A 488 -16.05 -40.53 31.52
N PRO A 489 -16.37 -41.05 30.31
CA PRO A 489 -17.76 -41.31 29.93
C PRO A 489 -18.45 -42.31 30.88
N GLY A 490 -19.52 -41.85 31.53
CA GLY A 490 -20.34 -42.60 32.47
C GLY A 490 -19.69 -42.77 33.85
N GLN A 491 -18.59 -42.07 34.13
CA GLN A 491 -17.84 -42.12 35.38
C GLN A 491 -17.69 -40.72 35.98
N PRO A 492 -17.37 -40.58 37.29
CA PRO A 492 -17.04 -39.28 37.85
C PRO A 492 -15.83 -38.65 37.16
N GLU A 493 -15.92 -37.34 36.95
CA GLU A 493 -14.88 -36.49 36.37
C GLU A 493 -13.54 -36.61 37.12
N PRO A 494 -12.40 -36.51 36.41
CA PRO A 494 -11.10 -36.56 37.05
C PRO A 494 -10.88 -35.34 37.92
N VAL A 495 -10.74 -35.54 39.23
CA VAL A 495 -10.32 -34.48 40.15
C VAL A 495 -8.79 -34.42 40.13
N PRO A 496 -8.17 -33.25 39.86
CA PRO A 496 -6.73 -33.08 39.97
C PRO A 496 -6.26 -33.51 41.35
N THR A 497 -5.25 -34.38 41.41
CA THR A 497 -4.62 -34.67 42.70
C THR A 497 -3.87 -33.43 43.12
N ALA A 498 -4.26 -32.79 44.21
CA ALA A 498 -3.64 -31.55 44.66
C ALA A 498 -2.13 -31.76 44.91
N THR A 499 -1.30 -31.20 44.05
CA THR A 499 0.16 -31.18 44.14
C THR A 499 0.65 -29.79 44.53
N THR A 500 1.80 -29.74 45.19
CA THR A 500 2.49 -28.48 45.55
C THR A 500 3.99 -28.69 45.33
N GLY A 501 4.70 -27.62 44.99
CA GLY A 501 6.12 -27.66 44.64
C GLY A 501 6.68 -26.26 44.41
N ASP A 502 8.01 -26.14 44.37
CA ASP A 502 8.70 -24.89 44.08
C ASP A 502 8.86 -24.72 42.56
N ILE A 503 7.72 -24.55 41.87
CA ILE A 503 7.66 -24.25 40.44
C ILE A 503 7.51 -22.74 40.28
N ARG A 504 8.37 -22.12 39.47
CA ARG A 504 8.34 -20.68 39.23
C ARG A 504 8.38 -20.37 37.74
N ILE A 505 7.82 -19.23 37.38
CA ILE A 505 7.94 -18.65 36.04
C ILE A 505 9.36 -18.08 35.93
N THR A 506 10.06 -18.37 34.83
CA THR A 506 11.44 -17.92 34.59
C THR A 506 11.60 -16.99 33.40
N GLU A 507 10.72 -17.11 32.41
CA GLU A 507 10.76 -16.30 31.18
C GLU A 507 9.36 -16.29 30.55
N LEU A 508 9.02 -15.25 29.79
CA LEU A 508 7.78 -15.21 29.01
C LEU A 508 7.95 -14.38 27.73
N LEU A 509 7.21 -14.73 26.67
CA LEU A 509 7.08 -13.96 25.43
C LEU A 509 5.64 -13.44 25.33
N PRO A 510 5.39 -12.16 25.68
CA PRO A 510 4.05 -11.59 25.77
C PRO A 510 3.57 -10.90 24.48
N ASP A 511 4.47 -10.69 23.52
CA ASP A 511 4.20 -9.96 22.27
C ASP A 511 5.00 -10.69 21.19
N ALA A 512 4.41 -11.74 20.62
CA ALA A 512 5.13 -12.58 19.66
C ALA A 512 5.10 -11.93 18.27
N VAL A 513 6.16 -12.11 17.48
CA VAL A 513 6.17 -11.56 16.11
C VAL A 513 5.00 -12.13 15.31
N GLY A 514 4.11 -11.25 14.84
CA GLY A 514 2.90 -11.65 14.12
C GLY A 514 1.67 -11.76 15.02
N SER A 515 1.03 -12.93 15.08
CA SER A 515 -0.21 -13.12 15.86
C SER A 515 0.04 -13.86 17.16
N ASP A 516 -0.31 -13.23 18.28
CA ASP A 516 -0.13 -13.77 19.63
C ASP A 516 -0.82 -15.13 19.87
N SER A 517 -1.91 -15.38 19.14
CA SER A 517 -2.69 -16.62 19.22
C SER A 517 -2.16 -17.72 18.30
N GLU A 518 -1.05 -17.52 17.59
CA GLU A 518 -0.42 -18.56 16.79
C GLU A 518 0.00 -19.76 17.66
N LEU A 519 0.12 -20.92 17.01
CA LEU A 519 0.68 -22.10 17.68
C LEU A 519 2.19 -21.89 17.91
N TYR A 520 2.71 -22.48 18.99
CA TYR A 520 4.16 -22.49 19.22
C TYR A 520 4.91 -23.03 17.97
N PRO A 521 5.99 -22.38 17.50
CA PRO A 521 6.78 -21.34 18.19
C PRO A 521 6.37 -19.88 17.92
N GLY A 522 5.34 -19.63 17.11
CA GLY A 522 4.99 -18.28 16.63
C GLY A 522 4.10 -17.44 17.55
N GLY A 523 3.48 -18.04 18.56
CA GLY A 523 2.61 -17.34 19.52
C GLY A 523 3.17 -17.26 20.94
N GLU A 524 2.37 -16.69 21.84
CA GLU A 524 2.75 -16.44 23.24
C GLU A 524 3.10 -17.72 24.03
N TRP A 525 4.10 -17.59 24.90
CA TRP A 525 4.49 -18.67 25.80
C TRP A 525 5.04 -18.18 27.14
N ILE A 526 4.95 -19.06 28.13
CA ILE A 526 5.49 -18.86 29.49
C ILE A 526 6.40 -20.02 29.83
N GLU A 527 7.62 -19.74 30.27
CA GLU A 527 8.53 -20.74 30.78
C GLU A 527 8.38 -20.95 32.29
N ILE A 528 8.40 -22.22 32.70
CA ILE A 528 8.41 -22.62 34.11
C ILE A 528 9.58 -23.54 34.43
N HIS A 529 10.11 -23.40 35.64
CA HIS A 529 11.22 -24.20 36.16
C HIS A 529 10.91 -24.82 37.53
N ASN A 530 11.36 -26.06 37.75
CA ASN A 530 11.28 -26.73 39.05
C ASN A 530 12.52 -26.50 39.91
N PHE A 531 12.47 -25.50 40.80
CA PHE A 531 13.51 -25.21 41.80
C PHE A 531 13.50 -26.17 42.99
N GLY A 532 12.50 -27.05 43.07
CA GLY A 532 12.34 -28.04 44.12
C GLY A 532 13.34 -29.20 44.03
N SER A 533 13.25 -30.10 45.01
CA SER A 533 14.08 -31.32 45.08
C SER A 533 13.32 -32.62 44.77
N SER A 534 12.04 -32.51 44.42
CA SER A 534 11.16 -33.62 44.07
C SER A 534 10.44 -33.36 42.75
N GLU A 535 10.02 -34.44 42.08
CA GLU A 535 9.13 -34.35 40.92
C GLU A 535 7.80 -33.70 41.31
N VAL A 536 7.28 -32.83 40.45
CA VAL A 536 6.00 -32.14 40.63
C VAL A 536 5.17 -32.36 39.38
N ASP A 537 3.97 -32.90 39.54
CA ASP A 537 2.97 -32.94 38.48
C ASP A 537 2.18 -31.64 38.50
N VAL A 538 2.27 -30.83 37.45
CA VAL A 538 1.55 -29.55 37.35
C VAL A 538 0.20 -29.71 36.63
N ALA A 539 -0.27 -30.93 36.38
CA ALA A 539 -1.62 -31.19 35.89
C ALA A 539 -2.66 -30.51 36.80
N GLY A 540 -3.51 -29.65 36.22
CA GLY A 540 -4.55 -28.95 36.96
C GLY A 540 -4.08 -27.74 37.78
N TRP A 541 -2.78 -27.40 37.74
CA TRP A 541 -2.33 -26.07 38.16
C TRP A 541 -2.94 -25.02 37.23
N ARG A 542 -2.95 -23.74 37.62
CA ARG A 542 -3.56 -22.70 36.77
C ARG A 542 -2.69 -21.46 36.68
N LEU A 543 -2.68 -20.86 35.50
CA LEU A 543 -2.28 -19.47 35.29
C LEU A 543 -3.51 -18.58 35.51
N SER A 544 -3.35 -17.48 36.22
CA SER A 544 -4.44 -16.57 36.57
C SER A 544 -3.99 -15.12 36.48
N ALA A 545 -4.76 -14.33 35.74
CA ALA A 545 -4.65 -12.88 35.61
C ALA A 545 -6.05 -12.27 35.71
N ALA A 546 -6.20 -10.95 35.81
CA ALA A 546 -7.51 -10.30 36.03
C ALA A 546 -8.61 -10.83 35.08
N ASN A 547 -9.55 -11.62 35.62
CA ASN A 547 -10.63 -12.34 34.91
C ASN A 547 -10.20 -13.37 33.83
N ARG A 548 -8.91 -13.71 33.71
CA ARG A 548 -8.37 -14.70 32.77
C ARG A 548 -7.79 -15.88 33.54
N ASN A 549 -8.16 -17.11 33.18
CA ASN A 549 -7.61 -18.31 33.81
C ASN A 549 -7.33 -19.38 32.77
N LEU A 550 -6.17 -20.03 32.88
CA LEU A 550 -5.82 -21.20 32.08
C LEU A 550 -5.43 -22.34 33.02
N MET A 551 -6.13 -23.47 32.92
CA MET A 551 -5.73 -24.69 33.61
C MET A 551 -4.66 -25.41 32.78
N LEU A 552 -3.55 -25.77 33.42
CA LEU A 552 -2.43 -26.43 32.76
C LEU A 552 -2.79 -27.89 32.45
N HIS A 553 -2.68 -28.21 31.17
CA HIS A 553 -2.81 -29.56 30.63
C HIS A 553 -1.59 -29.90 29.76
N GLN A 554 -1.41 -31.19 29.43
CA GLN A 554 -0.32 -31.64 28.56
C GLN A 554 -0.28 -30.91 27.21
N TYR A 555 -1.45 -30.55 26.70
CA TYR A 555 -1.61 -29.83 25.43
C TYR A 555 -0.88 -28.48 25.40
N ASN A 556 -0.76 -27.81 26.56
CA ASN A 556 -0.03 -26.55 26.68
C ASN A 556 1.49 -26.74 26.76
N MET A 557 2.01 -27.97 26.82
CA MET A 557 3.45 -28.23 26.96
C MET A 557 4.00 -28.93 25.71
N PRO A 558 4.27 -28.19 24.61
CA PRO A 558 4.64 -28.78 23.32
C PRO A 558 5.96 -29.56 23.36
N MET A 559 6.84 -29.26 24.33
CA MET A 559 8.11 -29.96 24.51
C MET A 559 8.03 -31.20 25.40
N LYS A 560 6.85 -31.53 25.93
CA LYS A 560 6.67 -32.67 26.84
C LYS A 560 5.59 -33.62 26.33
N SER A 561 5.57 -34.81 26.92
CA SER A 561 4.48 -35.79 26.77
C SER A 561 3.76 -36.07 28.09
N THR A 562 4.22 -35.47 29.20
CA THR A 562 3.61 -35.54 30.55
C THR A 562 3.74 -34.20 31.28
N THR A 563 2.78 -33.88 32.15
CA THR A 563 2.76 -32.66 32.99
C THR A 563 3.71 -32.72 34.20
N ILE A 564 4.54 -33.75 34.27
CA ILE A 564 5.47 -33.97 35.38
C ILE A 564 6.80 -33.28 35.08
N LEU A 565 7.24 -32.40 36.00
CA LEU A 565 8.55 -31.75 35.99
C LEU A 565 9.48 -32.41 37.02
N THR A 566 10.63 -32.87 36.56
CA THR A 566 11.71 -33.38 37.41
C THR A 566 12.49 -32.23 38.08
N PRO A 567 13.23 -32.48 39.20
CA PRO A 567 14.02 -31.43 39.85
C PRO A 567 15.04 -30.80 38.90
N GLY A 568 15.02 -29.47 38.78
CA GLY A 568 15.89 -28.70 37.89
C GLY A 568 15.47 -28.73 36.42
N GLU A 569 14.29 -29.25 36.09
CA GLU A 569 13.76 -29.25 34.73
C GLU A 569 13.05 -27.93 34.41
N THR A 570 13.31 -27.42 33.21
CA THR A 570 12.64 -26.28 32.60
C THR A 570 11.74 -26.77 31.46
N THR A 571 10.55 -26.19 31.31
CA THR A 571 9.69 -26.42 30.15
C THR A 571 8.86 -25.17 29.88
N LEU A 572 8.38 -25.03 28.64
CA LEU A 572 7.46 -23.97 28.27
C LEU A 572 6.00 -24.42 28.31
N ILE A 573 5.14 -23.45 28.56
CA ILE A 573 3.68 -23.46 28.49
C ILE A 573 3.29 -22.57 27.30
N ALA A 574 2.87 -23.16 26.20
CA ALA A 574 2.34 -22.46 25.05
C ALA A 574 0.84 -22.23 25.21
N LEU A 575 0.38 -21.04 24.83
CA LEU A 575 -1.03 -20.70 24.88
C LEU A 575 -1.82 -21.31 23.70
N ASN A 576 -1.13 -21.64 22.60
CA ASN A 576 -1.61 -22.52 21.50
C ASN A 576 -3.05 -22.20 21.02
N GLY A 577 -3.30 -20.96 20.60
CA GLY A 577 -4.57 -20.56 20.00
C GLY A 577 -5.76 -20.41 20.93
N THR A 578 -5.55 -20.43 22.26
CA THR A 578 -6.63 -20.11 23.20
C THR A 578 -6.83 -18.59 23.32
N SER A 579 -8.07 -18.13 23.22
CA SER A 579 -8.45 -16.75 23.55
C SER A 579 -8.81 -16.56 25.03
N GLN A 580 -8.85 -17.64 25.82
CA GLN A 580 -9.27 -17.62 27.24
C GLN A 580 -8.19 -17.07 28.17
N PHE A 581 -6.93 -17.15 27.76
CA PHE A 581 -5.78 -16.62 28.47
C PHE A 581 -4.76 -16.16 27.44
N TYR A 582 -4.39 -14.89 27.54
CA TYR A 582 -3.43 -14.20 26.69
C TYR A 582 -2.59 -13.30 27.59
N LEU A 583 -1.41 -12.88 27.14
CA LEU A 583 -0.56 -11.94 27.84
C LEU A 583 -0.88 -10.52 27.31
N LYS A 584 -0.96 -9.51 28.18
CA LYS A 584 -1.12 -8.14 27.66
C LYS A 584 0.23 -7.61 27.22
N HIS A 585 0.27 -7.09 26.01
CA HIS A 585 1.45 -6.43 25.45
C HIS A 585 1.30 -4.89 25.40
N THR A 586 0.08 -4.38 25.20
CA THR A 586 -0.19 -2.92 25.12
C THR A 586 -0.49 -2.22 26.45
N THR A 587 -0.71 -2.97 27.53
CA THR A 587 -0.98 -2.43 28.87
C THR A 587 -0.32 -3.28 29.94
N PRO A 588 -0.02 -2.73 31.14
CA PRO A 588 0.62 -3.50 32.21
C PRO A 588 -0.15 -4.77 32.56
N ASP A 589 0.58 -5.86 32.78
CA ASP A 589 0.01 -7.16 33.18
C ASP A 589 0.68 -7.75 34.42
N GLN A 590 -0.05 -8.64 35.07
CA GLN A 590 0.44 -9.51 36.12
C GLN A 590 -0.23 -10.88 36.01
N ILE A 591 0.59 -11.92 35.91
CA ILE A 591 0.15 -13.32 35.89
C ILE A 591 0.59 -14.03 37.17
N ASN A 592 -0.26 -14.93 37.66
CA ASN A 592 0.00 -15.77 38.82
C ASN A 592 -0.05 -17.24 38.40
N LEU A 593 1.01 -17.99 38.71
CA LEU A 593 0.99 -19.44 38.70
C LEU A 593 0.44 -19.93 40.04
N ILE A 594 -0.66 -20.66 40.01
CA ILE A 594 -1.38 -21.16 41.19
C ILE A 594 -1.30 -22.68 41.23
N ASP A 595 -0.88 -23.23 42.37
CA ASP A 595 -0.68 -24.66 42.57
C ASP A 595 -2.00 -25.45 42.70
N GLY A 596 -1.90 -26.77 42.74
CA GLY A 596 -3.05 -27.68 42.86
C GLY A 596 -3.84 -27.55 44.19
N ASN A 597 -3.35 -26.79 45.17
CA ASN A 597 -4.10 -26.44 46.40
C ASN A 597 -4.77 -25.06 46.31
N GLY A 598 -4.60 -24.34 45.20
CA GLY A 598 -5.12 -22.99 45.01
C GLY A 598 -4.23 -21.90 45.61
N ALA A 599 -2.98 -22.19 46.01
CA ALA A 599 -2.03 -21.19 46.49
C ALA A 599 -1.18 -20.63 45.35
N ILE A 600 -0.85 -19.33 45.38
CA ILE A 600 0.06 -18.73 44.40
C ILE A 600 1.46 -19.31 44.63
N ALA A 601 1.98 -20.02 43.63
CA ALA A 601 3.34 -20.56 43.60
C ALA A 601 4.36 -19.50 43.16
N HIS A 602 4.01 -18.69 42.14
CA HIS A 602 4.85 -17.61 41.62
C HIS A 602 4.03 -16.56 40.87
N SER A 603 4.59 -15.37 40.68
CA SER A 603 4.00 -14.30 39.88
C SER A 603 5.04 -13.68 38.95
N ALA A 604 4.61 -13.22 37.79
CA ALA A 604 5.40 -12.42 36.86
C ALA A 604 4.57 -11.20 36.44
N GLN A 605 5.23 -10.06 36.24
CA GLN A 605 4.55 -8.79 35.97
C GLN A 605 5.44 -7.85 35.19
N TRP A 606 4.83 -7.08 34.30
CA TRP A 606 5.51 -6.17 33.40
C TRP A 606 4.64 -4.96 33.08
N THR A 607 5.28 -3.88 32.65
CA THR A 607 4.62 -2.61 32.33
C THR A 607 4.53 -2.39 30.82
N SER A 608 5.59 -2.77 30.11
CA SER A 608 5.72 -2.63 28.66
C SER A 608 6.29 -3.93 28.09
N THR A 609 6.16 -4.10 26.78
CA THR A 609 6.74 -5.21 26.03
C THR A 609 7.43 -4.67 24.78
N LEU A 610 8.20 -5.52 24.12
CA LEU A 610 8.65 -5.33 22.74
C LEU A 610 8.27 -6.58 21.96
N GLU A 611 7.80 -6.39 20.74
CA GLU A 611 7.48 -7.50 19.84
C GLU A 611 8.73 -8.36 19.61
N GLY A 612 8.57 -9.66 19.79
CA GLY A 612 9.63 -10.66 19.64
C GLY A 612 10.56 -10.84 20.84
N GLU A 613 10.49 -9.97 21.85
CA GLU A 613 11.41 -10.00 23.00
C GLU A 613 10.83 -10.71 24.23
N THR A 614 11.68 -11.46 24.92
CA THR A 614 11.29 -12.16 26.14
C THR A 614 11.56 -11.34 27.39
N LEU A 615 10.67 -11.47 28.37
CA LEU A 615 10.81 -10.82 29.67
C LEU A 615 11.26 -11.82 30.74
N ILE A 616 12.16 -11.36 31.60
CA ILE A 616 12.68 -12.08 32.77
C ILE A 616 12.72 -11.17 33.99
N ASN A 617 13.00 -11.74 35.17
CA ASN A 617 13.13 -10.96 36.39
C ASN A 617 14.38 -10.03 36.31
N ASN A 618 14.19 -8.74 36.60
CA ASN A 618 15.26 -7.73 36.54
C ASN A 618 16.42 -7.95 37.53
N THR A 619 16.31 -8.91 38.46
CA THR A 619 17.42 -9.26 39.37
C THR A 619 18.35 -10.33 38.81
N GLU A 620 18.02 -10.90 37.64
CA GLU A 620 18.80 -11.95 37.02
C GLU A 620 20.02 -11.41 36.27
N THR A 621 21.12 -12.17 36.27
CA THR A 621 22.30 -11.78 35.48
C THR A 621 21.99 -11.76 33.98
N HIS A 622 21.05 -12.60 33.52
CA HIS A 622 20.55 -12.61 32.14
C HIS A 622 19.81 -11.32 31.76
N ALA A 623 19.39 -10.53 32.76
CA ALA A 623 18.83 -9.19 32.61
C ALA A 623 19.90 -8.09 32.76
N GLY A 624 21.20 -8.42 32.69
CA GLY A 624 22.27 -7.43 32.88
C GLY A 624 22.29 -6.82 34.28
N ALA A 625 21.73 -7.50 35.29
CA ALA A 625 21.60 -6.96 36.65
C ALA A 625 22.89 -7.02 37.49
N GLY A 626 23.94 -7.63 36.93
CA GLY A 626 25.16 -8.01 37.63
C GLY A 626 24.91 -9.02 38.75
N GLN A 627 25.97 -9.42 39.45
CA GLN A 627 25.88 -10.42 40.54
C GLN A 627 25.01 -9.93 41.72
N SER A 628 24.93 -8.62 41.94
CA SER A 628 24.08 -8.06 43.01
C SER A 628 22.59 -8.07 42.69
N GLY A 629 22.20 -8.34 41.44
CA GLY A 629 20.81 -8.31 40.99
C GLY A 629 20.18 -6.93 41.14
N ALA A 630 20.96 -5.87 40.94
CA ALA A 630 20.59 -4.51 41.30
C ALA A 630 20.85 -3.47 40.19
N ASN A 631 21.58 -3.84 39.14
CA ASN A 631 22.02 -2.89 38.12
C ASN A 631 21.07 -2.83 36.91
N ALA A 632 20.15 -3.79 36.75
CA ALA A 632 19.13 -3.70 35.71
C ALA A 632 18.10 -2.65 36.17
N PRO A 633 17.93 -1.55 35.43
CA PRO A 633 17.01 -0.49 35.82
C PRO A 633 15.57 -1.02 35.83
N THR A 634 14.76 -0.52 36.78
CA THR A 634 13.32 -0.79 36.77
C THR A 634 12.68 0.12 35.73
N THR A 635 11.99 -0.45 34.75
CA THR A 635 11.37 0.27 33.63
C THR A 635 10.04 0.94 33.99
N SER A 636 9.67 0.98 35.28
CA SER A 636 8.29 1.29 35.67
C SER A 636 8.13 2.01 37.01
N THR A 637 7.21 2.98 37.03
CA THR A 637 6.66 3.56 38.26
C THR A 637 5.52 2.70 38.86
N THR A 638 5.00 1.73 38.10
CA THR A 638 3.87 0.86 38.46
C THR A 638 4.30 -0.27 39.41
N TRP A 639 5.40 -0.96 39.08
CA TRP A 639 5.86 -2.15 39.82
C TRP A 639 7.24 -2.02 40.46
N GLY A 640 8.01 -0.96 40.13
CA GLY A 640 9.33 -0.71 40.71
C GLY A 640 10.27 -1.91 40.50
N MET A 641 10.93 -2.36 41.57
CA MET A 641 11.92 -3.46 41.49
C MET A 641 11.34 -4.82 41.10
N ASP A 642 10.02 -4.96 41.03
CA ASP A 642 9.38 -6.21 40.65
C ASP A 642 8.93 -6.23 39.17
N ASP A 643 9.25 -5.20 38.38
CA ASP A 643 8.96 -5.12 36.93
C ASP A 643 9.96 -6.00 36.14
N TRP A 644 9.43 -6.86 35.27
CA TRP A 644 10.24 -7.71 34.40
C TRP A 644 10.73 -6.93 33.18
N VAL A 645 11.94 -7.25 32.72
CA VAL A 645 12.66 -6.54 31.65
C VAL A 645 13.17 -7.51 30.59
N ASN A 646 13.56 -6.99 29.43
CA ASN A 646 14.08 -7.81 28.32
C ASN A 646 15.27 -8.66 28.76
N SER A 647 15.23 -9.94 28.40
CA SER A 647 16.37 -10.84 28.52
C SER A 647 17.48 -10.46 27.53
N ALA A 648 18.68 -11.02 27.68
CA ALA A 648 19.72 -10.85 26.66
C ALA A 648 19.44 -11.63 25.37
N TRP A 649 18.67 -12.72 25.46
CA TRP A 649 18.12 -13.49 24.35
C TRP A 649 17.13 -14.52 24.90
N ALA A 650 16.18 -14.94 24.06
CA ALA A 650 15.17 -15.94 24.42
C ALA A 650 15.77 -17.33 24.73
N THR A 651 15.32 -17.99 25.80
CA THR A 651 15.80 -19.33 26.20
C THR A 651 14.73 -20.43 26.23
N PRO A 652 13.86 -20.56 25.20
CA PRO A 652 12.66 -21.39 25.27
C PRO A 652 12.94 -22.86 25.62
N GLY A 653 12.44 -23.28 26.79
CA GLY A 653 12.55 -24.66 27.28
C GLY A 653 13.89 -24.97 27.96
N THR A 654 14.71 -23.95 28.25
CA THR A 654 16.03 -24.09 28.87
C THR A 654 16.21 -23.05 29.96
N ALA A 655 16.86 -23.40 31.08
CA ALA A 655 17.02 -22.43 32.16
C ALA A 655 17.87 -21.22 31.74
N ASN A 656 17.41 -20.01 32.13
CA ASN A 656 18.16 -18.76 31.99
C ASN A 656 19.62 -18.92 32.50
N PRO A 657 20.63 -18.43 31.75
CA PRO A 657 22.02 -18.53 32.14
C PRO A 657 22.34 -17.62 33.34
N VAL A 658 23.25 -18.10 34.21
CA VAL A 658 23.79 -17.33 35.34
C VAL A 658 25.27 -17.04 35.10
N TRP A 659 25.66 -15.77 35.14
CA TRP A 659 27.03 -15.32 34.85
C TRP A 659 27.82 -14.86 36.10
N PRO A 660 29.16 -15.02 36.10
CA PRO A 660 30.02 -14.38 37.10
C PRO A 660 30.20 -12.87 36.80
N GLU A 661 30.74 -12.13 37.79
CA GLU A 661 31.14 -10.72 37.67
C GLU A 661 32.02 -10.48 36.43
N TYR A 662 31.71 -9.43 35.67
CA TYR A 662 32.46 -9.01 34.50
C TYR A 662 33.81 -8.40 34.93
N THR A 663 34.90 -8.85 34.32
CA THR A 663 36.27 -8.43 34.70
C THR A 663 37.19 -8.12 33.51
N ASP A 664 36.62 -8.06 32.30
CA ASP A 664 37.37 -7.77 31.07
C ASP A 664 37.55 -6.25 30.85
N SER A 665 38.22 -5.86 29.76
CA SER A 665 38.50 -4.45 29.44
C SER A 665 37.24 -3.67 29.06
N GLU A 666 37.15 -2.41 29.48
CA GLU A 666 36.03 -1.49 29.22
C GLU A 666 36.45 -0.22 28.45
N SER A 667 37.60 -0.25 27.76
CA SER A 667 38.20 0.95 27.15
C SER A 667 37.54 1.39 25.83
N ILE A 668 36.22 1.68 25.87
CA ILE A 668 35.40 2.05 24.72
C ILE A 668 34.90 3.49 24.83
N VAL A 669 34.87 4.20 23.71
CA VAL A 669 34.20 5.50 23.56
C VAL A 669 33.30 5.49 22.32
N ILE A 670 32.29 6.35 22.31
CA ILE A 670 31.43 6.59 21.14
C ILE A 670 32.08 7.69 20.30
N THR A 671 32.31 7.44 19.02
CA THR A 671 32.93 8.40 18.08
C THR A 671 31.93 9.03 17.13
N GLU A 672 30.89 8.27 16.75
CA GLU A 672 29.89 8.68 15.79
C GLU A 672 28.53 8.01 16.11
N ILE A 673 27.45 8.69 15.79
CA ILE A 673 26.07 8.23 15.90
C ILE A 673 25.37 8.66 14.61
N ALA A 674 24.61 7.77 13.99
CA ALA A 674 23.80 8.12 12.85
C ALA A 674 22.36 7.66 13.04
N SER A 675 21.43 8.46 12.54
CA SER A 675 20.04 8.05 12.41
C SER A 675 19.82 7.25 11.13
N SER A 676 18.81 6.40 11.17
CA SER A 676 18.39 5.58 10.05
C SER A 676 18.12 6.42 8.80
N CYS A 677 18.38 5.78 7.66
CA CYS A 677 18.23 6.40 6.36
C CYS A 677 17.83 5.36 5.32
N ASP A 678 16.74 5.63 4.60
CA ASP A 678 16.27 4.81 3.48
C ASP A 678 17.05 5.07 2.18
N ASP A 679 18.16 5.82 2.25
CA ASP A 679 19.04 6.09 1.13
C ASP A 679 20.09 4.98 0.99
N SER A 680 20.15 4.36 -0.20
CA SER A 680 21.12 3.31 -0.52
C SER A 680 22.58 3.77 -0.43
N GLU A 681 22.86 5.07 -0.50
CA GLU A 681 24.19 5.65 -0.33
C GLU A 681 24.55 5.88 1.15
N PHE A 682 23.54 5.89 2.05
CA PHE A 682 23.71 6.00 3.49
C PHE A 682 23.69 4.60 4.13
N SER A 683 24.86 3.99 4.25
CA SER A 683 25.02 2.64 4.83
C SER A 683 25.83 2.70 6.12
N PRO A 684 25.45 1.99 7.20
CA PRO A 684 24.21 1.21 7.38
C PRO A 684 22.93 2.05 7.36
N SER A 685 21.82 1.46 6.91
CA SER A 685 20.50 2.12 6.79
C SER A 685 19.72 2.17 8.10
N ALA A 686 20.02 1.28 9.05
CA ALA A 686 19.45 1.31 10.39
C ALA A 686 20.10 2.42 11.23
N ASP A 687 19.52 2.74 12.40
CA ASP A 687 20.25 3.51 13.40
C ASP A 687 21.54 2.80 13.78
N TRP A 688 22.64 3.54 13.90
CA TRP A 688 23.89 2.92 14.30
C TRP A 688 24.77 3.83 15.16
N ILE A 689 25.62 3.18 15.94
CA ILE A 689 26.63 3.83 16.77
C ILE A 689 28.01 3.28 16.42
N GLU A 690 29.01 4.16 16.40
CA GLU A 690 30.40 3.76 16.24
C GLU A 690 31.11 3.76 17.60
N LEU A 691 31.77 2.64 17.88
CA LEU A 691 32.54 2.42 19.10
C LEU A 691 34.03 2.29 18.77
N TYR A 692 34.87 3.02 19.49
CA TYR A 692 36.32 3.00 19.34
C TYR A 692 37.03 2.47 20.59
N ASN A 693 37.92 1.49 20.42
CA ASN A 693 38.75 0.96 21.51
C ASN A 693 39.98 1.84 21.73
N THR A 694 39.93 2.64 22.79
CA THR A 694 41.01 3.56 23.21
C THR A 694 42.09 2.89 24.05
N GLY A 695 41.87 1.64 24.46
CA GLY A 695 42.74 0.87 25.34
C GLY A 695 43.88 0.17 24.61
N THR A 696 44.59 -0.69 25.36
CA THR A 696 45.68 -1.54 24.84
C THR A 696 45.31 -3.02 24.73
N ASP A 697 44.19 -3.42 25.33
CA ASP A 697 43.69 -4.79 25.34
C ASP A 697 42.39 -4.88 24.51
N PRO A 698 42.10 -6.03 23.86
CA PRO A 698 40.84 -6.23 23.15
C PRO A 698 39.63 -6.16 24.09
N VAL A 699 38.50 -5.64 23.60
CA VAL A 699 37.23 -5.57 24.34
C VAL A 699 36.24 -6.51 23.67
N ASN A 700 35.53 -7.35 24.44
CA ASN A 700 34.47 -8.20 23.93
C ASN A 700 33.11 -7.60 24.29
N LEU A 701 32.37 -7.17 23.25
CA LEU A 701 31.08 -6.52 23.35
C LEU A 701 29.90 -7.49 23.56
N SER A 702 30.13 -8.81 23.63
CA SER A 702 29.03 -9.75 23.88
C SER A 702 28.34 -9.41 25.19
N ARG A 703 27.01 -9.23 25.16
CA ARG A 703 26.15 -8.88 26.31
C ARG A 703 26.32 -7.45 26.84
N TRP A 704 27.09 -6.61 26.16
CA TRP A 704 27.06 -5.17 26.46
C TRP A 704 25.68 -4.63 26.09
N MET A 705 25.25 -3.53 26.70
CA MET A 705 23.93 -2.95 26.45
C MET A 705 24.06 -1.53 25.93
N VAL A 706 23.27 -1.24 24.90
CA VAL A 706 22.90 0.12 24.53
C VAL A 706 21.67 0.50 25.34
N SER A 707 21.69 1.66 25.98
CA SER A 707 20.63 2.16 26.85
C SER A 707 20.26 3.60 26.48
N VAL A 708 18.98 3.85 26.23
CA VAL A 708 18.39 5.19 26.08
C VAL A 708 17.10 5.25 26.90
N ASP A 709 16.89 6.35 27.64
CA ASP A 709 15.70 6.54 28.46
C ASP A 709 14.54 7.11 27.63
N TYR A 710 13.48 6.33 27.45
CA TYR A 710 12.23 6.75 26.81
C TYR A 710 11.08 6.77 27.80
N THR A 711 10.31 7.86 27.80
CA THR A 711 9.12 7.97 28.65
C THR A 711 7.96 7.07 28.21
N SER A 712 7.86 6.75 26.92
CA SER A 712 6.78 5.98 26.31
C SER A 712 6.98 4.46 26.43
N ASN A 713 8.18 3.97 26.12
CA ASN A 713 8.56 2.57 26.30
C ASN A 713 10.06 2.43 26.66
N PRO A 714 10.40 2.36 27.96
CA PRO A 714 11.80 2.24 28.41
C PRO A 714 12.53 0.97 27.94
N LEU A 715 11.81 -0.04 27.45
CA LEU A 715 12.41 -1.27 26.93
C LEU A 715 13.02 -1.07 25.54
N MET A 716 12.47 -0.19 24.69
CA MET A 716 12.96 0.06 23.33
C MET A 716 14.43 0.53 23.32
N GLY A 717 14.76 1.39 24.28
CA GLY A 717 16.10 1.93 24.42
C GLY A 717 17.10 0.96 25.03
N ARG A 718 16.68 -0.22 25.49
CA ARG A 718 17.55 -1.19 26.17
C ARG A 718 17.77 -2.42 25.29
N GLN A 719 18.86 -2.40 24.52
CA GLN A 719 19.21 -3.44 23.55
C GLN A 719 20.56 -4.08 23.90
N PHE A 720 20.63 -5.41 23.87
CA PHE A 720 21.88 -6.14 24.10
C PHE A 720 22.66 -6.32 22.79
N ILE A 721 23.95 -6.01 22.81
CA ILE A 721 24.84 -6.17 21.66
C ILE A 721 25.17 -7.66 21.48
N ASP A 722 24.77 -8.20 20.33
CA ASP A 722 25.21 -9.48 19.82
C ASP A 722 25.88 -9.35 18.43
N SER A 723 26.42 -10.46 17.91
CA SER A 723 27.17 -10.44 16.65
C SER A 723 26.36 -10.08 15.41
N THR A 724 25.03 -10.23 15.45
CA THR A 724 24.13 -9.89 14.34
C THR A 724 23.93 -8.38 14.19
N MET A 725 24.17 -7.61 15.26
CA MET A 725 24.13 -6.14 15.26
C MET A 725 25.41 -5.49 14.72
N LEU A 726 26.43 -6.25 14.31
CA LEU A 726 27.74 -5.69 13.96
C LEU A 726 27.90 -5.54 12.44
N TRP A 727 27.89 -4.29 11.96
CA TRP A 727 28.01 -4.00 10.53
C TRP A 727 29.38 -4.41 9.98
N SER A 728 29.38 -5.08 8.82
CA SER A 728 30.57 -5.49 8.06
C SER A 728 31.61 -6.31 8.85
N HIS A 729 31.24 -6.87 10.00
CA HIS A 729 32.13 -7.63 10.86
C HIS A 729 32.02 -9.15 10.60
N ALA A 730 33.13 -9.89 10.76
CA ALA A 730 33.16 -11.31 10.48
C ALA A 730 32.13 -12.07 11.35
N GLU A 731 31.30 -12.92 10.73
CA GLU A 731 30.24 -13.68 11.40
C GLU A 731 30.75 -14.36 12.68
N ASN A 732 30.14 -14.00 13.83
CA ASN A 732 30.38 -14.54 15.18
C ASN A 732 31.60 -13.99 15.98
N ASN A 733 32.07 -12.76 15.74
CA ASN A 733 33.05 -12.12 16.62
C ASN A 733 32.61 -10.74 17.12
N THR A 734 32.38 -10.60 18.42
CA THR A 734 32.03 -9.34 19.09
C THR A 734 33.25 -8.62 19.69
N THR A 735 34.47 -8.99 19.29
CA THR A 735 35.71 -8.46 19.86
C THR A 735 36.30 -7.33 19.04
N ILE A 736 36.55 -6.18 19.68
CA ILE A 736 37.23 -5.02 19.10
C ILE A 736 38.69 -4.93 19.59
N GLU A 737 39.63 -5.03 18.65
CA GLU A 737 41.07 -4.92 18.92
C GLU A 737 41.47 -3.48 19.30
N ALA A 738 42.60 -3.33 20.00
CA ALA A 738 43.10 -2.03 20.43
C ALA A 738 43.32 -1.06 19.24
N GLY A 739 42.75 0.14 19.31
CA GLY A 739 42.85 1.15 18.25
C GLY A 739 42.02 0.83 17.00
N GLN A 740 41.04 -0.06 17.08
CA GLN A 740 40.07 -0.32 16.02
C GLN A 740 38.70 0.27 16.37
N ARG A 741 37.86 0.41 15.34
CA ARG A 741 36.46 0.85 15.41
C ARG A 741 35.54 -0.32 15.08
N ILE A 742 34.33 -0.27 15.59
CA ILE A 742 33.25 -1.17 15.21
C ILE A 742 31.93 -0.40 15.18
N VAL A 743 31.07 -0.75 14.24
CA VAL A 743 29.74 -0.16 14.07
C VAL A 743 28.71 -1.15 14.60
N VAL A 744 27.80 -0.66 15.44
CA VAL A 744 26.69 -1.42 16.01
C VAL A 744 25.39 -0.88 15.39
N GLU A 745 24.77 -1.66 14.52
CA GLU A 745 23.42 -1.46 13.99
C GLU A 745 22.39 -1.83 15.04
N LEU A 746 21.45 -0.93 15.30
CA LEU A 746 20.44 -1.09 16.32
C LEU A 746 19.20 -1.77 15.74
N THR A 747 18.62 -2.68 16.50
CA THR A 747 17.50 -3.53 16.06
C THR A 747 16.17 -2.76 16.04
N TYR A 748 16.04 -1.78 16.93
CA TYR A 748 14.92 -0.84 16.94
C TYR A 748 15.45 0.57 16.69
N ASP A 749 14.69 1.33 15.92
CA ASP A 749 14.95 2.77 15.74
C ASP A 749 14.79 3.47 17.10
N ILE A 750 15.90 4.03 17.57
CA ILE A 750 16.01 4.82 18.78
C ILE A 750 16.27 6.31 18.46
N PHE A 751 16.55 6.66 17.21
CA PHE A 751 16.69 8.02 16.70
C PHE A 751 15.65 8.27 15.59
N GLY A 752 15.09 9.48 15.50
CA GLY A 752 14.17 9.83 14.42
C GLY A 752 13.05 10.81 14.83
N GLY A 753 12.55 11.55 13.83
CA GLY A 753 11.55 12.62 13.99
C GLY A 753 10.22 12.24 14.64
N SER A 754 9.91 10.94 14.72
CA SER A 754 8.67 10.39 15.28
C SER A 754 8.78 9.98 16.76
N LEU A 755 9.97 10.00 17.35
CA LEU A 755 10.22 9.56 18.73
C LEU A 755 10.16 10.76 19.71
N GLU A 756 9.50 10.60 20.87
CA GLU A 756 9.39 11.64 21.91
C GLU A 756 10.76 11.93 22.58
N ASP A 757 10.93 13.15 23.13
CA ASP A 757 12.15 13.69 23.79
C ASP A 757 13.08 12.61 24.38
N THR A 758 14.24 12.40 23.75
CA THR A 758 15.14 11.31 24.14
C THR A 758 16.07 11.67 25.30
N GLY A 759 16.47 10.65 26.05
CA GLY A 759 17.52 10.70 27.07
C GLY A 759 18.95 10.59 26.51
N VAL A 760 19.92 10.58 27.42
CA VAL A 760 21.34 10.35 27.11
C VAL A 760 21.53 8.92 26.58
N LEU A 761 22.27 8.76 25.47
CA LEU A 761 22.72 7.45 24.98
C LEU A 761 23.83 6.92 25.89
N GLU A 762 23.64 5.74 26.45
CA GLU A 762 24.57 5.10 27.37
C GLU A 762 25.00 3.72 26.84
N ILE A 763 26.28 3.40 27.03
CA ILE A 763 26.84 2.07 26.80
C ILE A 763 27.18 1.47 28.16
N LEU A 764 26.55 0.34 28.46
CA LEU A 764 26.72 -0.37 29.72
C LEU A 764 27.49 -1.68 29.49
N ASN A 765 28.32 -2.05 30.46
CA ASN A 765 28.96 -3.36 30.47
C ASN A 765 27.92 -4.49 30.72
N PRO A 766 28.29 -5.77 30.61
CA PRO A 766 27.37 -6.89 30.82
C PRO A 766 26.76 -7.02 32.22
N ASP A 767 27.31 -6.32 33.22
CA ASP A 767 26.78 -6.26 34.58
C ASP A 767 25.91 -5.00 34.81
N GLY A 768 25.64 -4.21 33.76
CA GLY A 768 24.79 -3.02 33.82
C GLY A 768 25.48 -1.76 34.33
N GLU A 769 26.82 -1.71 34.35
CA GLU A 769 27.58 -0.53 34.77
C GLU A 769 27.92 0.38 33.58
N LEU A 770 27.77 1.70 33.74
CA LEU A 770 28.03 2.70 32.71
C LEU A 770 29.52 2.77 32.32
N VAL A 771 29.80 2.61 31.02
CA VAL A 771 31.14 2.72 30.43
C VAL A 771 31.35 4.08 29.75
N THR A 772 30.46 4.44 28.84
CA THR A 772 30.52 5.70 28.07
C THR A 772 29.12 6.19 27.70
N SER A 773 28.99 7.46 27.37
CA SER A 773 27.72 8.08 27.00
C SER A 773 27.87 9.18 25.96
N ALA A 774 26.82 9.43 25.18
CA ALA A 774 26.69 10.56 24.27
C ALA A 774 25.35 11.27 24.45
N SER A 775 25.33 12.58 24.21
CA SER A 775 24.14 13.42 24.39
C SER A 775 23.90 14.24 23.11
N PRO A 776 23.39 13.61 22.04
CA PRO A 776 23.01 14.33 20.83
C PRO A 776 21.94 15.41 21.13
N PRO A 777 21.93 16.54 20.39
CA PRO A 777 20.92 17.58 20.56
C PRO A 777 19.57 17.09 20.07
N SER A 778 18.48 17.63 20.64
CA SER A 778 17.10 17.28 20.25
C SER A 778 16.81 17.50 18.76
N GLU A 779 17.55 18.39 18.10
CA GLU A 779 17.46 18.66 16.67
C GLU A 779 17.96 17.47 15.82
N PHE A 780 19.05 16.82 16.24
CA PHE A 780 19.56 15.60 15.62
C PHE A 780 18.58 14.45 15.82
N LEU A 781 18.07 14.32 17.04
CA LEU A 781 17.14 13.25 17.43
C LEU A 781 15.82 13.30 16.66
N ALA A 782 15.48 14.47 16.10
CA ALA A 782 14.29 14.66 15.29
C ALA A 782 14.53 14.52 13.78
N SER A 783 15.74 14.15 13.34
CA SER A 783 16.16 14.13 11.93
C SER A 783 16.58 12.74 11.49
N ASN A 784 16.21 12.35 10.27
CA ASN A 784 16.64 11.11 9.62
C ASN A 784 17.82 11.41 8.68
N CYS A 785 18.63 10.41 8.33
CA CYS A 785 19.79 10.57 7.44
C CYS A 785 20.84 11.58 7.92
N VAL A 786 21.00 11.73 9.22
CA VAL A 786 22.00 12.63 9.81
C VAL A 786 23.05 11.84 10.58
N THR A 787 24.28 12.32 10.56
CA THR A 787 25.38 11.80 11.39
C THR A 787 25.87 12.86 12.35
N TYR A 788 26.15 12.44 13.58
CA TYR A 788 26.60 13.27 14.66
C TYR A 788 27.80 12.62 15.33
N GLY A 789 28.93 13.31 15.35
CA GLY A 789 30.17 12.74 15.88
C GLY A 789 30.95 13.70 16.75
N PHE A 790 31.88 13.11 17.49
CA PHE A 790 32.69 13.85 18.45
C PHE A 790 33.87 14.51 17.76
N ASN A 791 33.84 15.84 17.61
CA ASN A 791 34.95 16.58 17.05
C ASN A 791 36.07 16.75 18.09
N GLU A 792 37.16 16.00 17.93
CA GLU A 792 38.32 16.06 18.83
C GLU A 792 38.97 17.47 18.89
N THR A 793 38.87 18.26 17.82
CA THR A 793 39.51 19.58 17.73
C THR A 793 38.82 20.61 18.62
N SER A 794 37.49 20.60 18.66
CA SER A 794 36.68 21.48 19.52
C SER A 794 36.26 20.83 20.84
N SER A 795 36.43 19.51 20.99
CA SER A 795 35.92 18.72 22.13
C SER A 795 34.40 18.86 22.31
N GLU A 796 33.68 18.97 21.20
CA GLU A 796 32.23 19.14 21.15
C GLU A 796 31.67 18.10 20.18
N TRP A 797 30.46 17.63 20.46
CA TRP A 797 29.72 16.88 19.46
C TRP A 797 29.16 17.84 18.41
N VAL A 798 29.29 17.48 17.13
CA VAL A 798 28.84 18.29 15.99
C VAL A 798 28.24 17.38 14.93
N GLU A 799 27.36 17.94 14.12
CA GLU A 799 26.86 17.27 12.92
C GLU A 799 28.00 17.14 11.91
N PHE A 800 28.20 15.93 11.39
CA PHE A 800 29.18 15.66 10.35
C PHE A 800 28.57 15.86 8.97
N ALA A 801 29.41 16.22 8.00
CA ALA A 801 28.94 16.49 6.64
C ALA A 801 28.48 15.21 5.91
N TRP A 802 28.98 14.04 6.30
CA TRP A 802 28.57 12.71 5.83
C TRP A 802 28.98 11.63 6.85
N PRO A 803 28.32 10.47 6.89
CA PRO A 803 28.64 9.39 7.81
C PRO A 803 29.99 8.71 7.52
N THR A 804 30.70 8.25 8.54
CA THR A 804 32.03 7.60 8.40
C THR A 804 32.15 6.21 9.04
N PRO A 805 31.20 5.28 8.79
CA PRO A 805 31.10 4.00 9.50
C PRO A 805 32.40 3.17 9.41
N GLY A 806 33.00 2.89 10.55
CA GLY A 806 34.22 2.09 10.68
C GLY A 806 35.51 2.83 10.28
N THR A 807 35.44 4.12 9.96
CA THR A 807 36.56 4.92 9.46
C THR A 807 36.81 6.19 10.29
N ALA A 808 37.62 7.12 9.79
CA ALA A 808 37.91 8.36 10.51
C ALA A 808 37.02 9.49 10.00
N GLU A 809 36.76 10.44 10.89
CA GLU A 809 35.75 11.49 10.83
C GLU A 809 36.13 12.61 9.84
N PRO A 810 35.17 13.29 9.17
CA PRO A 810 35.44 14.22 8.06
C PRO A 810 35.94 15.63 8.47
N ASP A 811 36.66 16.32 7.56
CA ASP A 811 37.22 17.69 7.71
C ASP A 811 36.67 18.68 6.66
N ALA A 812 36.47 19.94 7.05
CA ALA A 812 35.82 21.02 6.30
C ALA A 812 36.58 21.51 5.05
N THR A 813 37.82 21.03 4.80
CA THR A 813 38.59 21.37 3.59
C THR A 813 38.23 20.54 2.36
N MET A 814 37.33 19.56 2.52
CA MET A 814 36.93 18.60 1.50
C MET A 814 35.57 18.93 0.83
N ILE A 815 35.15 20.21 0.81
CA ILE A 815 33.85 20.67 0.26
C ILE A 815 34.04 21.53 -1.02
N ALA A 816 33.19 21.33 -2.02
CA ALA A 816 33.19 22.00 -3.32
C ALA A 816 33.04 23.54 -3.27
N SER A 817 33.55 24.20 -4.32
CA SER A 817 33.43 25.65 -4.55
C SER A 817 32.03 26.03 -5.03
N GLN A 818 31.50 27.18 -4.63
CA GLN A 818 30.18 27.62 -5.11
C GLN A 818 30.08 27.79 -6.63
N GLU A 819 31.20 28.11 -7.31
CA GLU A 819 31.21 28.31 -8.77
C GLU A 819 31.09 26.99 -9.56
N SER A 820 31.28 25.83 -8.91
CA SER A 820 31.17 24.53 -9.55
C SER A 820 29.75 23.97 -9.56
N ILE A 821 28.79 24.64 -8.92
CA ILE A 821 27.41 24.17 -8.81
C ILE A 821 26.53 24.95 -9.79
N LYS A 822 25.87 24.24 -10.72
CA LYS A 822 25.09 24.85 -11.83
C LYS A 822 23.76 24.16 -12.05
N PHE A 823 22.75 24.91 -12.46
CA PHE A 823 21.55 24.34 -13.08
C PHE A 823 21.92 23.80 -14.46
N THR A 824 21.53 22.57 -14.76
CA THR A 824 21.97 21.86 -15.97
C THR A 824 20.85 21.33 -16.82
N SER A 825 19.71 20.99 -16.22
CA SER A 825 18.48 20.73 -16.97
C SER A 825 17.28 21.31 -16.23
N VAL A 826 16.22 21.59 -16.98
CA VAL A 826 14.94 22.05 -16.42
C VAL A 826 13.78 21.56 -17.28
N MET A 827 12.70 21.16 -16.62
CA MET A 827 11.39 20.95 -17.22
C MET A 827 10.36 21.63 -16.32
N TRP A 828 9.73 22.69 -16.83
CA TRP A 828 8.81 23.51 -16.05
C TRP A 828 7.32 23.22 -16.33
N ASP A 829 7.01 22.42 -17.34
CA ASP A 829 5.64 21.99 -17.68
C ASP A 829 5.68 20.48 -17.92
N GLY A 830 5.60 19.73 -16.82
CA GLY A 830 5.79 18.27 -16.78
C GLY A 830 4.51 17.54 -16.39
N ILE A 831 3.79 17.01 -17.38
CA ILE A 831 2.53 16.29 -17.20
C ILE A 831 2.53 14.98 -17.99
N SER A 832 2.16 13.89 -17.35
CA SER A 832 1.90 12.60 -17.97
C SER A 832 0.52 12.06 -17.60
N SER A 833 0.17 10.89 -18.11
CA SER A 833 -1.02 10.15 -17.68
C SER A 833 -0.94 9.66 -16.22
N ILE A 834 0.26 9.66 -15.62
CA ILE A 834 0.56 9.12 -14.29
C ILE A 834 0.69 10.24 -13.26
N SER A 835 1.20 11.41 -13.66
CA SER A 835 1.47 12.53 -12.75
C SER A 835 1.35 13.88 -13.46
N THR A 836 0.85 14.89 -12.75
CA THR A 836 0.78 16.29 -13.21
C THR A 836 1.90 17.16 -12.65
N GLU A 837 2.81 16.59 -11.86
CA GLU A 837 3.84 17.31 -11.10
C GLU A 837 5.25 16.79 -11.45
N LEU A 838 5.47 16.44 -12.73
CA LEU A 838 6.76 15.92 -13.19
C LEU A 838 7.80 17.00 -13.42
N GLU A 839 7.48 18.26 -13.14
CA GLU A 839 8.44 19.35 -13.24
C GLU A 839 9.68 19.09 -12.39
N PHE A 840 10.83 19.49 -12.91
CA PHE A 840 12.09 19.34 -12.20
C PHE A 840 13.12 20.37 -12.65
N PHE A 841 14.11 20.57 -11.81
CA PHE A 841 15.37 21.18 -12.19
C PHE A 841 16.52 20.32 -11.69
N GLU A 842 17.59 20.25 -12.47
CA GLU A 842 18.78 19.50 -12.12
C GLU A 842 19.88 20.46 -11.66
N ILE A 843 20.57 20.06 -10.59
CA ILE A 843 21.79 20.70 -10.10
C ILE A 843 22.97 19.75 -10.32
N THR A 844 24.03 20.22 -10.96
CA THR A 844 25.26 19.46 -11.19
C THR A 844 26.46 20.09 -10.48
N ASN A 845 27.32 19.24 -9.93
CA ASN A 845 28.62 19.64 -9.39
C ASN A 845 29.74 19.37 -10.40
N TYR A 846 30.22 20.41 -11.07
CA TYR A 846 31.35 20.37 -12.01
C TYR A 846 32.73 20.45 -11.34
N GLY A 847 32.78 20.35 -10.01
CA GLY A 847 34.00 20.46 -9.22
C GLY A 847 34.79 19.16 -9.15
N GLU A 848 35.98 19.21 -8.55
CA GLU A 848 36.78 18.03 -8.23
C GLU A 848 36.52 17.48 -6.81
N GLU A 849 35.70 18.19 -6.02
CA GLU A 849 35.37 17.85 -4.61
C GLU A 849 33.85 17.72 -4.46
N SER A 850 33.36 16.91 -3.52
CA SER A 850 31.92 16.76 -3.24
C SER A 850 31.31 18.03 -2.61
N ALA A 851 30.05 18.31 -2.91
CA ALA A 851 29.34 19.51 -2.48
C ALA A 851 28.25 19.17 -1.46
N THR A 852 28.33 19.74 -0.26
CA THR A 852 27.20 19.76 0.69
C THR A 852 26.45 21.08 0.54
N LEU A 853 25.18 21.00 0.15
CA LEU A 853 24.34 22.17 -0.14
C LEU A 853 23.45 22.59 1.04
N ASN A 854 23.60 21.96 2.21
CA ASN A 854 22.83 22.34 3.41
C ASN A 854 23.04 23.83 3.76
N GLY A 855 21.94 24.55 3.91
CA GLY A 855 21.87 25.99 4.15
C GLY A 855 21.90 26.87 2.89
N TRP A 856 22.14 26.31 1.70
CA TRP A 856 21.98 27.04 0.44
C TRP A 856 20.50 27.37 0.20
N GLN A 857 20.22 28.35 -0.66
CA GLN A 857 18.87 28.78 -0.97
C GLN A 857 18.58 28.64 -2.46
N VAL A 858 17.40 28.12 -2.78
CA VAL A 858 16.84 28.20 -4.14
C VAL A 858 15.73 29.24 -4.10
N ARG A 859 15.81 30.24 -4.99
CA ARG A 859 14.83 31.31 -5.10
C ARG A 859 14.19 31.33 -6.47
N ARG A 860 12.86 31.35 -6.50
CA ARG A 860 12.11 31.71 -7.71
C ARG A 860 11.59 33.14 -7.64
N THR A 861 11.62 33.84 -8.77
CA THR A 861 11.06 35.19 -8.96
C THR A 861 10.16 35.20 -10.18
N ALA A 862 8.86 35.41 -9.98
CA ALA A 862 7.86 35.43 -11.06
C ALA A 862 7.92 36.73 -11.88
N ALA A 863 7.21 36.77 -13.02
CA ALA A 863 7.13 37.92 -13.92
C ALA A 863 6.63 39.22 -13.24
N ASP A 864 5.82 39.11 -12.19
CA ASP A 864 5.33 40.24 -11.40
C ASP A 864 6.28 40.68 -10.26
N ASN A 865 7.46 40.05 -10.17
CA ASN A 865 8.49 40.19 -9.14
C ASN A 865 8.11 39.64 -7.76
N THR A 866 7.12 38.76 -7.67
CA THR A 866 6.91 37.97 -6.45
C THR A 866 8.02 36.94 -6.30
N GLU A 867 8.62 36.88 -5.10
CA GLU A 867 9.71 35.98 -4.76
C GLU A 867 9.24 34.88 -3.81
N TYR A 868 9.74 33.67 -4.01
CA TYR A 868 9.65 32.55 -3.08
C TYR A 868 11.03 31.92 -2.93
N THR A 869 11.44 31.60 -1.71
CA THR A 869 12.78 31.06 -1.41
C THR A 869 12.64 29.86 -0.47
N ALA A 870 13.28 28.75 -0.84
CA ALA A 870 13.45 27.58 0.00
C ALA A 870 14.92 27.43 0.40
N VAL A 871 15.17 26.86 1.58
CA VAL A 871 16.52 26.52 2.07
C VAL A 871 16.74 25.04 1.85
N ILE A 872 17.86 24.66 1.23
CA ILE A 872 18.29 23.27 1.12
C ILE A 872 18.69 22.79 2.52
N THR A 873 18.05 21.74 3.01
CA THR A 873 18.24 21.20 4.36
C THR A 873 19.05 19.92 4.35
N ASN A 874 18.93 19.13 3.28
CA ASN A 874 19.62 17.86 3.13
C ASN A 874 19.91 17.56 1.66
N LEU A 875 21.09 17.94 1.17
CA LEU A 875 21.51 17.59 -0.19
C LEU A 875 23.04 17.57 -0.31
N GLN A 876 23.55 16.43 -0.79
CA GLN A 876 24.95 16.25 -1.17
C GLN A 876 25.03 15.87 -2.65
N ILE A 877 26.03 16.40 -3.35
CA ILE A 877 26.29 16.10 -4.76
C ILE A 877 27.79 15.84 -4.93
N ASP A 878 28.15 14.61 -5.28
CA ASP A 878 29.53 14.23 -5.53
C ASP A 878 30.15 14.97 -6.72
N ALA A 879 31.48 14.99 -6.76
CA ALA A 879 32.24 15.60 -7.85
C ALA A 879 31.90 14.94 -9.20
N GLY A 880 31.41 15.73 -10.16
CA GLY A 880 30.99 15.26 -11.47
C GLY A 880 29.56 14.70 -11.54
N SER A 881 28.84 14.67 -10.42
CA SER A 881 27.48 14.12 -10.33
C SER A 881 26.40 15.20 -10.46
N SER A 882 25.18 14.78 -10.79
CA SER A 882 23.98 15.61 -10.87
C SER A 882 22.84 15.05 -10.03
N VAL A 883 21.93 15.93 -9.59
CA VAL A 883 20.70 15.56 -8.89
C VAL A 883 19.52 16.30 -9.51
N LYS A 884 18.47 15.57 -9.88
CA LYS A 884 17.18 16.10 -10.33
C LYS A 884 16.26 16.27 -9.11
N LEU A 885 15.77 17.48 -8.90
CA LEU A 885 14.85 17.81 -7.82
C LEU A 885 13.43 17.96 -8.38
N THR A 886 12.48 17.19 -7.86
CA THR A 886 11.07 17.15 -8.31
C THR A 886 10.10 17.00 -7.13
N ASN A 887 8.82 17.25 -7.35
CA ASN A 887 7.76 17.00 -6.36
C ASN A 887 7.16 15.59 -6.48
N ASP A 888 7.44 14.87 -7.57
CA ASP A 888 6.96 13.49 -7.77
C ASP A 888 8.09 12.59 -8.28
N VAL A 889 8.89 12.08 -7.34
CA VAL A 889 9.99 11.14 -7.62
C VAL A 889 9.47 9.86 -8.27
N SER A 890 8.33 9.36 -7.80
CA SER A 890 7.76 8.10 -8.28
C SER A 890 7.27 8.20 -9.72
N GLY A 891 6.70 9.34 -10.10
CA GLY A 891 6.30 9.64 -11.46
C GLY A 891 7.50 9.91 -12.36
N LEU A 892 8.43 10.77 -11.93
CA LEU A 892 9.57 11.18 -12.77
C LEU A 892 10.53 10.02 -13.02
N GLY A 893 10.77 9.17 -12.02
CA GLY A 893 11.63 7.99 -12.13
C GLY A 893 11.12 6.89 -13.07
N LEU A 894 9.91 7.01 -13.63
CA LEU A 894 9.45 6.15 -14.73
C LEU A 894 9.96 6.60 -16.10
N TYR A 895 10.39 7.86 -16.21
CA TYR A 895 10.76 8.50 -17.47
C TYR A 895 12.23 8.92 -17.49
N GLU A 896 12.76 9.35 -16.35
CA GLU A 896 14.11 9.89 -16.23
C GLU A 896 14.98 8.98 -15.37
N ASP A 897 16.23 8.80 -15.81
CA ASP A 897 17.28 8.13 -15.03
C ASP A 897 18.08 9.14 -14.20
N GLY A 898 18.94 8.62 -13.31
CA GLY A 898 19.84 9.39 -12.45
C GLY A 898 19.34 9.56 -11.01
N THR A 899 20.03 10.39 -10.23
CA THR A 899 19.67 10.66 -8.84
C THR A 899 18.50 11.65 -8.80
N ILE A 900 17.31 11.16 -8.46
CA ILE A 900 16.08 11.95 -8.37
C ILE A 900 15.67 12.06 -6.89
N ILE A 901 15.49 13.29 -6.40
CA ILE A 901 15.19 13.56 -4.99
C ILE A 901 13.92 14.42 -4.87
N ASP A 902 13.06 14.05 -3.93
CA ASP A 902 11.87 14.84 -3.57
C ASP A 902 12.31 16.17 -2.96
N MET A 903 11.81 17.28 -3.49
CA MET A 903 12.09 18.61 -2.95
C MET A 903 11.69 18.72 -1.47
N ASN A 904 10.63 18.06 -1.01
CA ASN A 904 10.21 18.08 0.39
C ASN A 904 11.25 17.43 1.33
N THR A 905 12.05 16.49 0.82
CA THR A 905 13.13 15.85 1.57
C THR A 905 14.41 16.69 1.53
N ALA A 906 14.72 17.27 0.36
CA ALA A 906 15.97 18.00 0.17
C ALA A 906 15.96 19.44 0.73
N MET A 907 14.79 20.07 0.82
CA MET A 907 14.66 21.48 1.17
C MET A 907 13.48 21.77 2.10
N SER A 908 13.52 22.94 2.75
CA SER A 908 12.54 23.41 3.75
C SER A 908 11.10 23.46 3.24
N SER A 909 10.94 23.51 1.92
CA SER A 909 9.66 23.57 1.21
C SER A 909 9.90 23.44 -0.30
N PRO A 910 9.00 22.80 -1.05
CA PRO A 910 9.16 22.60 -2.48
C PRO A 910 9.03 23.90 -3.28
N ILE A 911 9.68 23.95 -4.44
CA ILE A 911 9.60 25.09 -5.35
C ILE A 911 8.90 24.67 -6.63
N TYR A 912 7.70 25.22 -6.82
CA TYR A 912 6.97 25.08 -8.08
C TYR A 912 7.56 25.96 -9.18
N LEU A 913 7.81 25.38 -10.35
CA LEU A 913 8.22 26.12 -11.54
C LEU A 913 6.95 26.69 -12.19
N LEU A 914 7.05 27.90 -12.74
CA LEU A 914 5.88 28.60 -13.29
C LEU A 914 5.85 28.49 -14.82
N ASP A 915 4.80 27.91 -15.41
CA ASP A 915 4.62 27.82 -16.87
C ASP A 915 4.65 29.20 -17.54
N SER A 916 4.16 30.21 -16.83
CA SER A 916 4.17 31.60 -17.33
C SER A 916 5.58 32.19 -17.45
N GLY A 917 6.58 31.56 -16.82
CA GLY A 917 7.98 31.96 -16.77
C GLY A 917 8.42 32.62 -15.46
N MET A 918 9.66 32.37 -15.07
CA MET A 918 10.29 32.91 -13.86
C MET A 918 11.82 33.00 -14.00
N ALA A 919 12.46 33.62 -13.02
CA ALA A 919 13.89 33.47 -12.76
C ALA A 919 14.09 32.50 -11.59
N LEU A 920 14.93 31.48 -11.76
CA LEU A 920 15.34 30.54 -10.72
C LEU A 920 16.81 30.81 -10.39
N GLN A 921 17.13 31.02 -9.10
CA GLN A 921 18.46 31.37 -8.62
C GLN A 921 18.92 30.40 -7.53
N LEU A 922 20.17 29.96 -7.62
CA LEU A 922 20.85 29.21 -6.57
C LEU A 922 21.77 30.17 -5.79
N ILE A 923 21.62 30.21 -4.46
CA ILE A 923 22.23 31.22 -3.59
C ILE A 923 23.02 30.53 -2.47
N HIS A 924 24.30 30.85 -2.35
CA HIS A 924 25.19 30.33 -1.32
C HIS A 924 24.85 30.93 0.06
N PRO A 925 25.13 30.26 1.21
CA PRO A 925 24.88 30.78 2.56
C PRO A 925 25.51 32.15 2.86
N THR A 926 26.52 32.59 2.10
CA THR A 926 27.10 33.95 2.20
C THR A 926 26.20 35.04 1.62
N GLY A 927 25.17 34.66 0.84
CA GLY A 927 24.26 35.54 0.11
C GLY A 927 24.66 35.82 -1.34
N ASP A 928 25.72 35.19 -1.84
CA ASP A 928 26.15 35.31 -3.24
C ASP A 928 25.34 34.36 -4.15
N VAL A 929 24.94 34.83 -5.33
CA VAL A 929 24.24 34.00 -6.33
C VAL A 929 25.26 33.15 -7.08
N ALA A 930 25.12 31.84 -6.99
CA ALA A 930 25.99 30.86 -7.66
C ALA A 930 25.59 30.62 -9.12
N ASP A 931 24.29 30.55 -9.40
CA ASP A 931 23.76 30.33 -10.74
C ASP A 931 22.33 30.87 -10.90
N THR A 932 21.95 31.22 -12.13
CA THR A 932 20.61 31.71 -12.47
C THR A 932 20.16 31.18 -13.84
N ILE A 933 18.87 30.85 -13.95
CA ILE A 933 18.17 30.64 -15.22
C ILE A 933 16.91 31.52 -15.27
N VAL A 934 16.62 32.10 -16.43
CA VAL A 934 15.37 32.87 -16.66
C VAL A 934 14.67 32.32 -17.89
N TYR A 935 13.40 31.94 -17.77
CA TYR A 935 12.60 31.38 -18.88
C TYR A 935 11.19 32.01 -18.96
N GLY A 936 10.52 31.82 -20.09
CA GLY A 936 9.17 32.34 -20.34
C GLY A 936 9.08 33.87 -20.17
N ASN A 937 8.11 34.36 -19.40
CA ASN A 937 7.99 35.79 -19.06
C ASN A 937 8.77 36.21 -17.80
N GLY A 938 9.78 35.43 -17.37
CA GLY A 938 10.58 35.72 -16.19
C GLY A 938 11.37 37.05 -16.26
N PRO A 939 11.77 37.61 -15.10
CA PRO A 939 12.49 38.89 -15.03
C PRO A 939 13.94 38.76 -15.53
N VAL A 940 14.20 39.30 -16.73
CA VAL A 940 15.53 39.25 -17.38
C VAL A 940 16.60 40.13 -16.72
N ASP A 941 16.23 40.93 -15.71
CA ASP A 941 17.15 41.72 -14.88
C ASP A 941 17.55 41.04 -13.57
N ALA A 942 17.23 39.74 -13.40
CA ALA A 942 17.68 38.92 -12.29
C ALA A 942 19.22 38.86 -12.20
N ILE A 943 19.75 38.85 -10.96
CA ILE A 943 21.19 38.79 -10.70
C ILE A 943 21.73 37.45 -11.23
N GLY A 944 22.85 37.46 -11.93
CA GLY A 944 23.41 36.25 -12.54
C GLY A 944 22.76 35.88 -13.88
N TRP A 945 21.91 36.73 -14.46
CA TRP A 945 21.41 36.56 -15.83
C TRP A 945 21.71 37.77 -16.70
N SER A 946 21.88 37.54 -18.00
CA SER A 946 22.00 38.57 -19.01
C SER A 946 21.28 38.14 -20.29
N GLY A 947 20.75 39.09 -21.06
CA GLY A 947 20.06 38.77 -22.31
C GLY A 947 18.55 38.57 -22.16
N VAL A 948 17.96 37.79 -23.07
CA VAL A 948 16.51 37.49 -23.07
C VAL A 948 16.22 36.24 -22.25
N ALA A 949 14.97 36.03 -21.85
CA ALA A 949 14.54 34.78 -21.23
C ALA A 949 14.62 33.63 -22.24
N LEU A 950 14.88 32.43 -21.74
CA LEU A 950 14.81 31.17 -22.47
C LEU A 950 13.37 30.93 -22.96
N SER A 951 13.25 30.54 -24.23
CA SER A 951 11.99 30.23 -24.88
C SER A 951 11.99 28.81 -25.40
N GLU A 952 10.83 28.18 -25.46
CA GLU A 952 10.67 26.82 -26.00
C GLU A 952 11.16 26.71 -27.45
N PRO A 953 11.74 25.56 -27.83
CA PRO A 953 12.18 25.28 -29.21
C PRO A 953 11.05 25.27 -30.22
N VAL A 954 9.85 24.82 -29.81
CA VAL A 954 8.69 24.66 -30.67
C VAL A 954 7.43 24.89 -29.83
N ASN A 955 6.45 25.61 -30.39
CA ASN A 955 5.16 25.80 -29.71
C ASN A 955 4.28 24.57 -29.85
N GLY A 956 3.63 24.16 -28.76
CA GLY A 956 2.61 23.09 -28.76
C GLY A 956 3.18 21.68 -28.70
N ILE A 957 4.38 21.53 -28.16
CA ILE A 957 4.95 20.25 -27.75
C ILE A 957 5.09 20.28 -26.23
N ASP A 958 4.43 19.35 -25.55
CA ASP A 958 4.44 19.27 -24.09
C ASP A 958 5.64 18.42 -23.60
N ASN A 959 5.98 18.56 -22.32
CA ASN A 959 7.04 17.82 -21.62
C ASN A 959 8.45 18.04 -22.17
N LEU A 960 8.83 19.30 -22.37
CA LEU A 960 10.14 19.68 -22.91
C LEU A 960 11.18 19.76 -21.80
N ILE A 961 12.29 19.05 -21.98
CA ILE A 961 13.48 19.14 -21.14
C ILE A 961 14.51 19.98 -21.88
N LEU A 962 14.97 21.07 -21.25
CA LEU A 962 16.04 21.90 -21.78
C LEU A 962 17.33 21.63 -21.05
N TYR A 963 18.42 21.45 -21.81
CA TYR A 963 19.75 21.18 -21.28
C TYR A 963 20.65 22.39 -21.47
N ARG A 964 21.47 22.68 -20.46
CA ARG A 964 22.56 23.62 -20.58
C ARG A 964 23.73 22.95 -21.30
N GLY A 965 24.23 23.58 -22.36
CA GLY A 965 25.26 23.00 -23.24
C GLY A 965 24.73 21.80 -24.02
N ASP A 966 25.58 20.79 -24.20
CA ASP A 966 25.25 19.54 -24.90
C ASP A 966 24.52 18.50 -24.03
N GLY A 967 24.27 18.81 -22.75
CA GLY A 967 23.75 17.84 -21.77
C GLY A 967 24.75 16.75 -21.36
N CYS A 968 26.00 16.79 -21.86
CA CYS A 968 27.04 15.79 -21.63
C CYS A 968 28.24 16.33 -20.85
N GLY A 969 27.99 17.35 -20.03
CA GLY A 969 28.98 17.98 -19.17
C GLY A 969 29.87 19.03 -19.84
N SER A 970 29.74 19.26 -21.16
CA SER A 970 30.40 20.39 -21.81
C SER A 970 29.51 21.63 -21.74
N ILE A 971 29.58 22.34 -20.61
CA ILE A 971 28.84 23.58 -20.43
C ILE A 971 29.64 24.81 -20.87
N THR A 972 28.98 25.68 -21.63
CA THR A 972 29.40 27.08 -21.77
C THR A 972 28.41 27.94 -20.99
N ASP A 973 28.85 28.53 -19.88
CA ASP A 973 28.02 29.41 -19.05
C ASP A 973 28.32 30.87 -19.38
N THR A 974 27.55 31.45 -20.29
CA THR A 974 27.57 32.89 -20.59
C THR A 974 26.51 33.68 -19.82
N ASN A 975 25.76 33.01 -18.93
CA ASN A 975 24.60 33.52 -18.22
C ASN A 975 23.56 34.12 -19.19
N GLN A 976 23.29 33.43 -20.32
CA GLN A 976 22.33 33.85 -21.34
C GLN A 976 21.50 32.65 -21.84
N SER A 977 20.35 32.91 -22.47
CA SER A 977 19.50 31.84 -23.02
C SER A 977 20.18 30.98 -24.09
N VAL A 978 21.20 31.49 -24.77
CA VAL A 978 21.97 30.73 -25.77
C VAL A 978 22.68 29.52 -25.16
N ASP A 979 22.96 29.53 -23.86
CA ASP A 979 23.59 28.41 -23.15
C ASP A 979 22.68 27.18 -23.11
N TRP A 980 21.38 27.33 -23.43
CA TRP A 980 20.35 26.30 -23.36
C TRP A 980 19.74 25.95 -24.73
N HIS A 981 20.32 26.47 -25.82
CA HIS A 981 19.81 26.27 -27.19
C HIS A 981 20.57 25.19 -27.98
N GLN A 982 21.48 24.45 -27.35
CA GLN A 982 22.30 23.45 -28.03
C GLN A 982 21.59 22.09 -28.08
N ARG A 983 21.00 21.62 -26.97
CA ARG A 983 20.25 20.37 -26.90
C ARG A 983 18.95 20.55 -26.12
N TRP A 984 17.90 19.86 -26.56
CA TRP A 984 16.64 19.71 -25.84
C TRP A 984 16.11 18.29 -26.05
N GLY A 985 15.31 17.80 -25.11
CA GLY A 985 14.68 16.49 -25.14
C GLY A 985 13.21 16.56 -24.77
N ARG A 986 12.53 15.42 -24.84
CA ARG A 986 11.22 15.23 -24.23
C ARG A 986 11.35 14.28 -23.05
N LEU A 987 10.43 14.35 -22.11
CA LEU A 987 10.32 13.38 -21.02
C LEU A 987 10.40 11.93 -21.54
N GLY A 988 11.32 11.13 -21.00
CA GLY A 988 11.57 9.76 -21.47
C GLY A 988 12.58 9.63 -22.61
N ALA A 989 13.22 10.74 -23.03
CA ALA A 989 14.30 10.72 -24.00
C ALA A 989 15.54 10.04 -23.43
N SER A 990 16.29 9.36 -24.28
CA SER A 990 17.64 8.96 -23.89
C SER A 990 18.56 10.17 -23.75
N ASP A 991 19.48 10.10 -22.81
CA ASP A 991 20.47 11.13 -22.53
C ASP A 991 21.89 10.72 -22.93
N PHE A 992 22.03 9.71 -23.81
CA PHE A 992 23.33 9.13 -24.18
C PHE A 992 24.40 10.18 -24.50
N CYS A 993 25.55 10.05 -23.84
CA CYS A 993 26.73 10.90 -24.00
C CYS A 993 27.94 10.15 -24.54
N THR A 994 27.72 8.98 -25.15
CA THR A 994 28.76 8.10 -25.70
C THR A 994 29.17 8.51 -27.11
N ASP A 995 30.46 8.32 -27.44
CA ASP A 995 30.98 8.50 -28.81
C ASP A 995 30.40 7.40 -29.72
N LEU A 996 29.59 7.78 -30.72
CA LEU A 996 28.98 6.84 -31.68
C LEU A 996 29.91 6.46 -32.84
N THR A 997 31.20 6.80 -32.78
CA THR A 997 32.20 6.39 -33.77
C THR A 997 32.78 5.02 -33.47
N PHE A 998 33.02 4.23 -34.52
CA PHE A 998 33.73 2.95 -34.45
C PHE A 998 34.86 2.91 -35.47
N SER A 999 35.92 2.17 -35.19
CA SER A 999 37.10 2.05 -36.06
C SER A 999 37.69 0.64 -36.15
N ASP A 1000 37.09 -0.32 -35.45
CA ASP A 1000 37.52 -1.72 -35.37
C ASP A 1000 36.90 -2.63 -36.44
N ALA A 1001 36.03 -2.10 -37.32
CA ALA A 1001 35.28 -2.92 -38.26
C ALA A 1001 36.20 -3.68 -39.22
N THR A 1002 36.08 -5.01 -39.23
CA THR A 1002 36.94 -5.92 -40.00
C THR A 1002 36.30 -6.43 -41.28
N MET A 1003 34.97 -6.42 -41.35
CA MET A 1003 34.19 -6.89 -42.49
C MET A 1003 32.96 -6.01 -42.67
N ILE A 1004 32.67 -5.67 -43.93
CA ILE A 1004 31.42 -5.03 -44.36
C ILE A 1004 30.85 -5.82 -45.52
N GLN A 1005 29.56 -6.17 -45.44
CA GLN A 1005 28.81 -6.83 -46.51
C GLN A 1005 27.57 -5.99 -46.84
N PRO A 1006 27.61 -5.17 -47.89
CA PRO A 1006 26.45 -4.40 -48.34
C PRO A 1006 25.47 -5.30 -49.09
N LEU A 1007 24.18 -5.19 -48.74
CA LEU A 1007 23.09 -5.99 -49.28
C LEU A 1007 22.11 -5.05 -50.00
N LEU A 1008 21.89 -5.28 -51.30
CA LEU A 1008 21.04 -4.45 -52.16
C LEU A 1008 19.78 -5.22 -52.59
N GLY A 1009 18.67 -4.93 -51.93
CA GLY A 1009 17.37 -5.50 -52.28
C GLY A 1009 16.89 -5.04 -53.67
N PRO A 1010 16.16 -5.88 -54.44
CA PRO A 1010 15.75 -7.26 -54.12
C PRO A 1010 16.76 -8.33 -54.59
N HIS A 1011 17.98 -7.93 -54.99
CA HIS A 1011 18.96 -8.87 -55.55
C HIS A 1011 19.64 -9.71 -54.46
N ASP A 1012 20.07 -9.03 -53.40
CA ASP A 1012 20.77 -9.60 -52.24
C ASP A 1012 19.92 -9.40 -50.97
N GLY A 1013 20.25 -10.09 -49.87
CA GLY A 1013 19.55 -9.89 -48.58
C GLY A 1013 19.17 -11.19 -47.88
N LEU A 1014 18.07 -11.83 -48.28
CA LEU A 1014 17.49 -12.96 -47.52
C LEU A 1014 18.48 -14.12 -47.30
N VAL A 1015 19.27 -14.46 -48.34
CA VAL A 1015 20.29 -15.53 -48.25
C VAL A 1015 21.35 -15.18 -47.21
N ASP A 1016 21.82 -13.93 -47.23
CA ASP A 1016 22.91 -13.45 -46.39
C ASP A 1016 22.47 -13.29 -44.93
N VAL A 1017 21.27 -12.72 -44.69
CA VAL A 1017 20.70 -12.57 -43.35
C VAL A 1017 20.40 -13.94 -42.73
N LEU A 1018 19.87 -14.90 -43.49
CA LEU A 1018 19.70 -16.28 -43.01
C LEU A 1018 21.03 -16.93 -42.66
N ALA A 1019 22.06 -16.77 -43.49
CA ALA A 1019 23.39 -17.31 -43.23
C ALA A 1019 24.02 -16.66 -41.99
N TRP A 1020 23.80 -15.36 -41.80
CA TRP A 1020 24.25 -14.60 -40.65
C TRP A 1020 23.55 -15.07 -39.38
N VAL A 1021 22.21 -15.07 -39.30
CA VAL A 1021 21.45 -15.58 -38.14
C VAL A 1021 21.86 -17.02 -37.76
N ASN A 1022 22.08 -17.89 -38.74
CA ASN A 1022 22.50 -19.28 -38.49
C ASN A 1022 23.92 -19.43 -37.92
N GLN A 1023 24.75 -18.39 -38.00
CA GLN A 1023 26.10 -18.38 -37.43
C GLN A 1023 26.12 -17.98 -35.95
N ALA A 1024 25.04 -17.45 -35.40
CA ALA A 1024 24.99 -17.00 -34.00
C ALA A 1024 25.31 -18.17 -33.05
N GLN A 1025 26.17 -17.91 -32.06
CA GLN A 1025 26.64 -18.90 -31.08
C GLN A 1025 26.22 -18.57 -29.65
N THR A 1026 26.08 -17.30 -29.30
CA THR A 1026 25.83 -16.84 -27.92
C THR A 1026 24.57 -16.00 -27.82
N SER A 1027 24.41 -14.98 -28.66
CA SER A 1027 23.29 -14.04 -28.55
C SER A 1027 22.86 -13.45 -29.89
N LEU A 1028 21.57 -13.10 -29.97
CA LEU A 1028 20.98 -12.39 -31.09
C LEU A 1028 19.90 -11.43 -30.57
N HIS A 1029 20.16 -10.13 -30.65
CA HIS A 1029 19.22 -9.07 -30.26
C HIS A 1029 18.67 -8.38 -31.51
N LEU A 1030 17.36 -8.13 -31.56
CA LEU A 1030 16.69 -7.60 -32.74
C LEU A 1030 15.68 -6.53 -32.36
N HIS A 1031 15.76 -5.37 -33.00
CA HIS A 1031 14.77 -4.30 -32.92
C HIS A 1031 14.25 -4.01 -34.32
N LEU A 1032 12.98 -4.36 -34.57
CA LEU A 1032 12.38 -4.36 -35.91
C LEU A 1032 10.98 -3.71 -35.92
N TYR A 1033 10.78 -2.74 -36.81
CA TYR A 1033 9.43 -2.22 -37.07
C TYR A 1033 8.43 -3.30 -37.53
N GLN A 1034 8.84 -4.24 -38.40
CA GLN A 1034 8.00 -5.37 -38.83
C GLN A 1034 8.81 -6.66 -39.08
N LEU A 1035 8.28 -7.79 -38.60
CA LEU A 1035 8.76 -9.14 -38.86
C LEU A 1035 7.62 -10.00 -39.43
N GLN A 1036 7.73 -10.35 -40.71
CA GLN A 1036 6.70 -11.08 -41.47
C GLN A 1036 7.35 -12.06 -42.47
N SER A 1037 8.42 -12.73 -42.08
CA SER A 1037 9.13 -13.72 -42.90
C SER A 1037 9.27 -15.03 -42.15
N MET A 1038 8.60 -16.09 -42.61
CA MET A 1038 8.64 -17.39 -41.92
C MET A 1038 10.03 -18.02 -41.98
N ASP A 1039 10.80 -17.75 -43.04
CA ASP A 1039 12.16 -18.25 -43.16
C ASP A 1039 13.08 -17.68 -42.06
N LEU A 1040 12.97 -16.38 -41.80
CA LEU A 1040 13.74 -15.71 -40.73
C LEU A 1040 13.21 -16.09 -39.35
N THR A 1041 11.89 -16.20 -39.19
CA THR A 1041 11.25 -16.63 -37.94
C THR A 1041 11.72 -18.02 -37.53
N GLN A 1042 11.72 -18.98 -38.47
CA GLN A 1042 12.26 -20.30 -38.22
C GLN A 1042 13.76 -20.26 -37.90
N ALA A 1043 14.55 -19.41 -38.56
CA ALA A 1043 15.97 -19.28 -38.26
C ALA A 1043 16.24 -18.76 -36.84
N LEU A 1044 15.38 -17.87 -36.31
CA LEU A 1044 15.42 -17.41 -34.91
C LEU A 1044 15.07 -18.55 -33.94
N ILE A 1045 14.02 -19.31 -34.23
CA ILE A 1045 13.64 -20.50 -33.44
C ILE A 1045 14.77 -21.52 -33.44
N ASP A 1046 15.34 -21.82 -34.60
CA ASP A 1046 16.46 -22.74 -34.74
C ASP A 1046 17.71 -22.24 -33.99
N ALA A 1047 17.91 -20.94 -33.84
CA ALA A 1047 18.99 -20.36 -33.04
C ALA A 1047 18.73 -20.55 -31.54
N HIS A 1048 17.52 -20.24 -31.09
CA HIS A 1048 17.08 -20.47 -29.71
C HIS A 1048 17.21 -21.96 -29.31
N ASP A 1049 16.78 -22.87 -30.18
CA ASP A 1049 16.90 -24.33 -29.97
C ASP A 1049 18.36 -24.81 -29.89
N ARG A 1050 19.31 -24.06 -30.47
CA ARG A 1050 20.75 -24.32 -30.32
C ARG A 1050 21.34 -23.79 -29.00
N GLY A 1051 20.56 -23.06 -28.21
CA GLY A 1051 20.98 -22.42 -26.97
C GLY A 1051 21.50 -21.00 -27.12
N VAL A 1052 21.24 -20.33 -28.26
CA VAL A 1052 21.52 -18.91 -28.44
C VAL A 1052 20.45 -18.10 -27.71
N THR A 1053 20.85 -17.08 -26.93
CA THR A 1053 19.90 -16.13 -26.35
C THR A 1053 19.33 -15.26 -27.47
N VAL A 1054 18.00 -15.28 -27.65
CA VAL A 1054 17.34 -14.50 -28.70
C VAL A 1054 16.35 -13.53 -28.05
N VAL A 1055 16.54 -12.23 -28.31
CA VAL A 1055 15.68 -11.14 -27.83
C VAL A 1055 15.13 -10.40 -29.05
N VAL A 1056 13.81 -10.22 -29.09
CA VAL A 1056 13.10 -9.60 -30.22
C VAL A 1056 12.16 -8.52 -29.73
N VAL A 1057 12.46 -7.27 -30.07
CA VAL A 1057 11.56 -6.12 -29.87
C VAL A 1057 10.93 -5.73 -31.21
N LEU A 1058 9.61 -5.71 -31.24
CA LEU A 1058 8.81 -5.38 -32.43
C LEU A 1058 7.96 -4.14 -32.18
N ASN A 1059 7.77 -3.27 -33.18
CA ASN A 1059 6.77 -2.21 -33.06
C ASN A 1059 5.38 -2.83 -32.81
N GLU A 1060 4.64 -2.24 -31.89
CA GLU A 1060 3.26 -2.63 -31.60
C GLU A 1060 2.39 -2.52 -32.86
N VAL A 1061 1.31 -3.30 -32.92
CA VAL A 1061 0.44 -3.33 -34.08
C VAL A 1061 -0.39 -2.05 -34.20
N GLU A 1062 -0.05 -1.22 -35.18
CA GLU A 1062 -0.73 0.06 -35.37
C GLU A 1062 -2.15 -0.04 -35.95
N SER A 1063 -3.02 0.86 -35.49
CA SER A 1063 -4.42 0.90 -35.90
C SER A 1063 -4.62 1.26 -37.38
N TRP A 1064 -3.73 2.08 -37.98
CA TRP A 1064 -3.76 2.47 -39.40
C TRP A 1064 -3.11 1.45 -40.34
N TRP A 1065 -2.45 0.42 -39.81
CA TRP A 1065 -1.99 -0.67 -40.67
C TRP A 1065 -3.19 -1.44 -41.22
N ASN A 1066 -3.05 -1.98 -42.43
CA ASN A 1066 -4.10 -2.82 -42.99
C ASN A 1066 -4.26 -4.11 -42.15
N THR A 1067 -5.47 -4.68 -42.14
CA THR A 1067 -5.80 -5.87 -41.32
C THR A 1067 -4.81 -7.02 -41.51
N ASN A 1068 -4.34 -7.25 -42.74
CA ASN A 1068 -3.41 -8.33 -43.02
C ASN A 1068 -2.07 -8.12 -42.30
N ASP A 1069 -1.49 -6.93 -42.38
CA ASP A 1069 -0.19 -6.65 -41.74
C ASP A 1069 -0.30 -6.73 -40.20
N ARG A 1070 -1.43 -6.29 -39.66
CA ARG A 1070 -1.74 -6.37 -38.22
C ARG A 1070 -1.82 -7.82 -37.74
N GLU A 1071 -2.64 -8.63 -38.40
CA GLU A 1071 -2.82 -10.05 -38.06
C GLU A 1071 -1.54 -10.86 -38.30
N THR A 1072 -0.77 -10.52 -39.34
CA THR A 1072 0.51 -11.17 -39.65
C THR A 1072 1.53 -10.86 -38.55
N GLN A 1073 1.79 -9.59 -38.24
CA GLN A 1073 2.76 -9.21 -37.19
C GLN A 1073 2.44 -9.89 -35.85
N ALA A 1074 1.18 -9.83 -35.42
CA ALA A 1074 0.73 -10.47 -34.18
C ALA A 1074 0.93 -12.00 -34.18
N SER A 1075 0.69 -12.66 -35.32
CA SER A 1075 0.84 -14.12 -35.43
C SER A 1075 2.31 -14.55 -35.40
N TYR A 1076 3.20 -13.79 -36.03
CA TYR A 1076 4.64 -14.05 -36.03
C TYR A 1076 5.29 -13.83 -34.66
N ALA A 1077 4.91 -12.73 -33.99
CA ALA A 1077 5.34 -12.45 -32.62
C ALA A 1077 4.90 -13.57 -31.65
N TYR A 1078 3.65 -14.02 -31.78
CA TYR A 1078 3.11 -15.13 -31.01
C TYR A 1078 3.89 -16.44 -31.25
N GLU A 1079 4.22 -16.77 -32.50
CA GLU A 1079 4.97 -18.00 -32.82
C GLU A 1079 6.35 -18.03 -32.15
N LEU A 1080 7.09 -16.91 -32.20
CA LEU A 1080 8.38 -16.78 -31.51
C LEU A 1080 8.21 -16.93 -29.99
N LYS A 1081 7.18 -16.29 -29.42
CA LYS A 1081 6.88 -16.40 -27.98
C LYS A 1081 6.56 -17.83 -27.56
N GLN A 1082 5.80 -18.58 -28.39
CA GLN A 1082 5.51 -20.00 -28.14
C GLN A 1082 6.75 -20.89 -28.23
N ALA A 1083 7.75 -20.50 -29.02
CA ALA A 1083 9.03 -21.19 -29.10
C ALA A 1083 9.95 -20.94 -27.89
N GLY A 1084 9.57 -20.05 -26.96
CA GLY A 1084 10.36 -19.73 -25.75
C GLY A 1084 11.32 -18.55 -25.92
N ILE A 1085 11.25 -17.84 -27.05
CA ILE A 1085 12.05 -16.64 -27.32
C ILE A 1085 11.50 -15.46 -26.51
N ASP A 1086 12.38 -14.55 -26.09
CA ASP A 1086 11.95 -13.30 -25.48
C ASP A 1086 11.49 -12.33 -26.56
N VAL A 1087 10.20 -11.96 -26.50
CA VAL A 1087 9.54 -11.15 -27.53
C VAL A 1087 8.69 -10.10 -26.85
N SER A 1088 8.92 -8.85 -27.24
CA SER A 1088 8.23 -7.68 -26.70
C SER A 1088 7.72 -6.76 -27.80
N TRP A 1089 6.67 -6.01 -27.49
CA TRP A 1089 6.16 -4.90 -28.25
C TRP A 1089 6.81 -3.61 -27.77
N PHE A 1090 7.19 -2.72 -28.68
CA PHE A 1090 7.50 -1.33 -28.43
C PHE A 1090 6.32 -0.48 -28.90
N GLY A 1091 5.67 0.25 -28.00
CA GLY A 1091 4.52 1.08 -28.31
C GLY A 1091 4.04 1.91 -27.11
N GLY A 1092 3.44 3.07 -27.40
CA GLY A 1092 2.84 3.96 -26.41
C GLY A 1092 1.37 4.27 -26.73
N SER A 1093 0.71 5.03 -25.86
CA SER A 1093 -0.69 5.42 -26.00
C SER A 1093 -0.91 6.93 -25.86
N GLY A 1094 -1.93 7.46 -26.53
CA GLY A 1094 -2.32 8.86 -26.35
C GLY A 1094 -1.22 9.86 -26.72
N ASP A 1095 -0.80 10.66 -25.75
CA ASP A 1095 0.16 11.77 -25.89
C ASP A 1095 1.61 11.37 -25.56
N ASP A 1096 1.89 10.06 -25.41
CA ASP A 1096 3.23 9.54 -25.15
C ASP A 1096 4.24 10.02 -26.22
N PRO A 1097 5.44 10.47 -25.82
CA PRO A 1097 6.42 11.03 -26.74
C PRO A 1097 7.06 10.00 -27.69
N TYR A 1098 7.11 8.72 -27.30
CA TYR A 1098 7.81 7.63 -28.01
C TYR A 1098 6.85 6.54 -28.49
N LEU A 1099 6.04 6.85 -29.49
CA LEU A 1099 4.99 5.95 -29.97
C LEU A 1099 5.48 4.80 -30.86
N TYR A 1100 6.64 4.93 -31.54
CA TYR A 1100 7.03 4.04 -32.64
C TYR A 1100 8.49 3.61 -32.62
N LEU A 1101 8.73 2.31 -32.77
CA LEU A 1101 10.04 1.74 -33.08
C LEU A 1101 10.22 1.62 -34.60
N HIS A 1102 10.82 2.63 -35.23
CA HIS A 1102 11.08 2.57 -36.68
C HIS A 1102 12.46 1.99 -37.04
N ALA A 1103 13.25 1.50 -36.08
CA ALA A 1103 14.54 0.88 -36.35
C ALA A 1103 14.41 -0.49 -37.05
N LYS A 1104 15.46 -0.88 -37.78
CA LYS A 1104 15.64 -2.23 -38.35
C LYS A 1104 17.10 -2.62 -38.17
N VAL A 1105 17.39 -3.15 -36.99
CA VAL A 1105 18.74 -3.44 -36.56
C VAL A 1105 18.76 -4.74 -35.77
N ALA A 1106 19.84 -5.50 -35.91
CA ALA A 1106 20.08 -6.72 -35.15
C ALA A 1106 21.56 -6.84 -34.81
N VAL A 1107 21.87 -7.38 -33.64
CA VAL A 1107 23.23 -7.64 -33.17
C VAL A 1107 23.42 -9.13 -32.93
N GLN A 1108 24.50 -9.69 -33.44
CA GLN A 1108 24.92 -11.08 -33.26
C GLN A 1108 26.19 -11.14 -32.42
N ASP A 1109 26.14 -11.97 -31.36
CA ASP A 1109 27.27 -12.38 -30.53
C ASP A 1109 28.16 -11.21 -30.04
N GLU A 1110 27.57 -10.03 -29.82
CA GLU A 1110 28.27 -8.78 -29.43
C GLU A 1110 29.42 -8.39 -30.38
N ALA A 1111 29.41 -8.88 -31.62
CA ALA A 1111 30.55 -8.77 -32.54
C ALA A 1111 30.16 -8.38 -33.97
N SER A 1112 28.87 -8.47 -34.31
CA SER A 1112 28.40 -8.12 -35.65
C SER A 1112 27.03 -7.50 -35.62
N VAL A 1113 26.80 -6.52 -36.49
CA VAL A 1113 25.54 -5.78 -36.60
C VAL A 1113 24.99 -5.91 -38.01
N TRP A 1114 23.70 -6.23 -38.12
CA TRP A 1114 22.91 -6.01 -39.33
C TRP A 1114 22.06 -4.74 -39.14
N ILE A 1115 22.12 -3.80 -40.08
CA ILE A 1115 21.27 -2.59 -40.08
C ILE A 1115 20.72 -2.34 -41.49
N GLY A 1116 19.47 -1.92 -41.60
CA GLY A 1116 18.82 -1.76 -42.91
C GLY A 1116 17.68 -0.76 -42.99
N SER A 1117 17.32 -0.39 -44.23
CA SER A 1117 16.16 0.45 -44.53
C SER A 1117 14.84 -0.34 -44.60
N GLY A 1118 14.91 -1.64 -44.87
CA GLY A 1118 13.77 -2.51 -45.11
C GLY A 1118 13.42 -3.42 -43.94
N ASN A 1119 12.14 -3.76 -43.81
CA ASN A 1119 11.63 -4.68 -42.78
C ASN A 1119 12.04 -6.14 -43.07
N TRP A 1120 11.98 -7.01 -42.06
CA TRP A 1120 12.15 -8.47 -42.25
C TRP A 1120 10.88 -9.11 -42.80
N LYS A 1121 10.58 -8.84 -44.07
CA LYS A 1121 9.44 -9.39 -44.82
C LYS A 1121 9.77 -9.61 -46.29
N ASP A 1122 9.00 -10.47 -46.95
CA ASP A 1122 9.21 -10.85 -48.36
C ASP A 1122 9.27 -9.66 -49.33
N ALA A 1123 8.60 -8.54 -49.02
CA ALA A 1123 8.67 -7.36 -49.87
C ALA A 1123 10.06 -6.69 -49.86
N SER A 1124 10.81 -6.76 -48.75
CA SER A 1124 12.13 -6.12 -48.59
C SER A 1124 13.28 -7.13 -48.74
N LEU A 1125 13.07 -8.36 -48.25
CA LEU A 1125 14.00 -9.48 -48.37
C LEU A 1125 13.34 -10.64 -49.14
N PRO A 1126 13.03 -10.47 -50.45
CA PRO A 1126 12.40 -11.53 -51.24
C PRO A 1126 13.37 -12.70 -51.49
N PRO A 1127 12.85 -13.92 -51.72
CA PRO A 1127 13.68 -15.01 -52.23
C PRO A 1127 14.41 -14.66 -53.54
N PRO A 1128 15.60 -15.23 -53.79
CA PRO A 1128 16.38 -14.95 -54.99
C PRO A 1128 15.58 -15.05 -56.30
N GLY A 1129 15.67 -14.01 -57.12
CA GLY A 1129 14.98 -13.92 -58.41
C GLY A 1129 13.50 -13.50 -58.34
N GLN A 1130 12.97 -13.19 -57.15
CA GLN A 1130 11.64 -12.60 -57.00
C GLN A 1130 11.71 -11.06 -57.01
N ARG A 1131 10.53 -10.42 -57.16
CA ARG A 1131 10.41 -8.96 -57.10
C ARG A 1131 10.26 -8.53 -55.66
N GLY A 1132 10.89 -7.42 -55.31
CA GLY A 1132 10.72 -6.72 -54.04
C GLY A 1132 11.10 -5.25 -54.16
N ASN A 1133 11.11 -4.59 -53.02
CA ASN A 1133 11.53 -3.21 -52.83
C ASN A 1133 13.03 -3.07 -53.04
N ARG A 1134 13.46 -1.84 -53.32
CA ARG A 1134 14.87 -1.48 -53.32
C ARG A 1134 15.23 -0.98 -51.94
N ASP A 1135 15.75 -1.88 -51.13
CA ASP A 1135 16.22 -1.60 -49.77
C ASP A 1135 17.73 -1.74 -49.69
N TRP A 1136 18.34 -0.99 -48.78
CA TRP A 1136 19.75 -1.04 -48.47
C TRP A 1136 19.90 -1.65 -47.08
N SER A 1137 20.77 -2.64 -46.93
CA SER A 1137 21.21 -3.07 -45.61
C SER A 1137 22.69 -3.43 -45.63
N VAL A 1138 23.28 -3.55 -44.46
CA VAL A 1138 24.70 -3.87 -44.32
C VAL A 1138 24.90 -4.77 -43.12
N ILE A 1139 25.76 -5.78 -43.28
CA ILE A 1139 26.32 -6.53 -42.16
C ILE A 1139 27.72 -5.97 -41.91
N VAL A 1140 27.98 -5.57 -40.68
CA VAL A 1140 29.27 -5.06 -40.22
C VAL A 1140 29.79 -5.97 -39.12
N HIS A 1141 31.05 -6.38 -39.20
CA HIS A 1141 31.72 -7.10 -38.11
C HIS A 1141 32.63 -6.12 -37.36
N SER A 1142 32.12 -5.62 -36.23
CA SER A 1142 32.69 -4.58 -35.38
C SER A 1142 32.16 -4.81 -33.98
N GLN A 1143 33.07 -4.95 -33.01
CA GLN A 1143 32.70 -5.11 -31.61
C GLN A 1143 32.28 -3.76 -31.02
N GLU A 1144 32.99 -2.68 -31.37
CA GLU A 1144 32.63 -1.31 -30.95
C GLU A 1144 31.20 -0.95 -31.38
N LEU A 1145 30.86 -1.13 -32.66
CA LEU A 1145 29.50 -0.86 -33.16
C LEU A 1145 28.45 -1.78 -32.52
N ALA A 1146 28.78 -3.05 -32.30
CA ALA A 1146 27.85 -4.01 -31.68
C ALA A 1146 27.54 -3.63 -30.24
N GLN A 1147 28.54 -3.19 -29.47
CA GLN A 1147 28.36 -2.73 -28.10
C GLN A 1147 27.49 -1.47 -28.04
N THR A 1148 27.81 -0.46 -28.84
CA THR A 1148 27.01 0.78 -28.90
C THR A 1148 25.55 0.50 -29.26
N VAL A 1149 25.29 -0.34 -30.26
CA VAL A 1149 23.92 -0.70 -30.65
C VAL A 1149 23.21 -1.48 -29.54
N LEU A 1150 23.90 -2.39 -28.84
CA LEU A 1150 23.32 -3.13 -27.72
C LEU A 1150 22.99 -2.23 -26.54
N GLU A 1151 23.81 -1.23 -26.24
CA GLU A 1151 23.53 -0.24 -25.18
C GLU A 1151 22.22 0.52 -25.46
N HIS A 1152 22.01 0.94 -26.71
CA HIS A 1152 20.76 1.60 -27.11
C HIS A 1152 19.57 0.63 -27.09
N MET A 1153 19.76 -0.60 -27.58
CA MET A 1153 18.72 -1.63 -27.52
C MET A 1153 18.32 -1.95 -26.08
N ALA A 1154 19.29 -2.00 -25.15
CA ALA A 1154 19.03 -2.29 -23.76
C ALA A 1154 18.24 -1.17 -23.06
N PHE A 1155 18.51 0.10 -23.41
CA PHE A 1155 17.72 1.24 -22.94
C PHE A 1155 16.26 1.12 -23.40
N ASP A 1156 16.03 0.88 -24.69
CA ASP A 1156 14.69 0.65 -25.23
C ASP A 1156 14.00 -0.54 -24.53
N GLU A 1157 14.70 -1.68 -24.39
CA GLU A 1157 14.19 -2.90 -23.75
C GLU A 1157 13.78 -2.71 -22.29
N GLY A 1158 14.43 -1.80 -21.57
CA GLY A 1158 14.12 -1.44 -20.18
C GLY A 1158 13.05 -0.36 -20.03
N SER A 1159 12.66 0.30 -21.13
CA SER A 1159 11.72 1.43 -21.08
C SER A 1159 10.28 0.99 -20.82
N MET A 1160 9.47 1.91 -20.27
CA MET A 1160 8.03 1.69 -20.06
C MET A 1160 7.22 1.49 -21.35
N TYR A 1161 7.80 1.82 -22.51
CA TYR A 1161 7.20 1.64 -23.83
C TYR A 1161 7.36 0.22 -24.35
N VAL A 1162 8.11 -0.64 -23.64
CA VAL A 1162 8.31 -2.04 -24.02
C VAL A 1162 7.48 -2.97 -23.14
N SER A 1163 6.62 -3.77 -23.77
CA SER A 1163 5.74 -4.72 -23.08
C SER A 1163 5.85 -6.13 -23.67
N PRO A 1164 5.83 -7.19 -22.85
CA PRO A 1164 6.00 -8.56 -23.36
C PRO A 1164 4.81 -8.99 -24.23
N VAL A 1165 5.10 -9.71 -25.31
CA VAL A 1165 4.05 -10.30 -26.17
C VAL A 1165 3.23 -11.33 -25.38
N SER A 1166 1.90 -11.25 -25.51
CA SER A 1166 0.96 -12.15 -24.83
C SER A 1166 1.19 -13.63 -25.20
N SER A 1167 1.07 -14.51 -24.21
CA SER A 1167 1.02 -15.96 -24.41
C SER A 1167 -0.32 -16.46 -24.95
N THR A 1168 -1.30 -15.56 -25.14
CA THR A 1168 -2.61 -15.89 -25.69
C THR A 1168 -2.58 -15.75 -27.22
N PRO A 1169 -3.08 -16.73 -27.98
CA PRO A 1169 -3.11 -16.63 -29.43
C PRO A 1169 -4.00 -15.45 -29.89
N PRO A 1170 -3.60 -14.72 -30.95
CA PRO A 1170 -4.42 -13.63 -31.49
C PRO A 1170 -5.77 -14.15 -32.01
N THR A 1171 -6.84 -13.38 -31.77
CA THR A 1171 -8.24 -13.76 -32.07
C THR A 1171 -8.52 -14.05 -33.55
N ASN A 1172 -7.71 -13.51 -34.46
CA ASN A 1172 -7.72 -13.80 -35.89
C ASN A 1172 -6.32 -14.27 -36.33
N SER A 1173 -6.03 -15.56 -36.16
CA SER A 1173 -4.72 -16.12 -36.53
C SER A 1173 -4.51 -16.06 -38.05
N TYR A 1174 -3.49 -15.33 -38.48
CA TYR A 1174 -3.02 -15.35 -39.87
C TYR A 1174 -2.47 -16.73 -40.22
N PRO A 1175 -2.85 -17.35 -41.35
CA PRO A 1175 -2.28 -18.63 -41.77
C PRO A 1175 -0.83 -18.42 -42.23
N MET A 1176 0.13 -18.73 -41.34
CA MET A 1176 1.55 -18.62 -41.63
C MET A 1176 1.95 -19.54 -42.81
N PRO A 1177 2.73 -19.05 -43.79
CA PRO A 1177 3.22 -19.86 -44.91
C PRO A 1177 4.26 -20.88 -44.44
N ASP A 1178 4.41 -21.97 -45.20
CA ASP A 1178 5.47 -22.96 -44.92
C ASP A 1178 6.87 -22.36 -45.09
N VAL A 1179 7.82 -22.79 -44.25
CA VAL A 1179 9.26 -22.48 -44.38
C VAL A 1179 9.77 -22.98 -45.73
N ARG A 1180 10.51 -22.12 -46.44
CA ARG A 1180 11.01 -22.39 -47.79
C ARG A 1180 12.48 -22.77 -47.74
N THR A 1181 12.92 -23.58 -48.70
CA THR A 1181 14.34 -23.77 -48.96
C THR A 1181 14.86 -22.63 -49.83
N ILE A 1182 15.59 -21.70 -49.23
CA ILE A 1182 16.20 -20.57 -49.94
C ILE A 1182 17.56 -20.99 -50.51
N VAL A 1183 17.74 -20.80 -51.82
CA VAL A 1183 19.00 -21.08 -52.52
C VAL A 1183 19.31 -19.90 -53.44
N GLY A 1184 20.46 -19.28 -53.24
CA GLY A 1184 20.95 -18.16 -54.03
C GLY A 1184 22.43 -17.92 -53.81
N ASP A 1185 22.98 -16.98 -54.58
CA ASP A 1185 24.35 -16.50 -54.38
C ASP A 1185 24.36 -15.46 -53.24
N SER A 1186 25.44 -15.42 -52.46
CA SER A 1186 25.65 -14.41 -51.42
C SER A 1186 26.21 -13.11 -51.98
N ALA A 1187 25.90 -11.99 -51.32
CA ALA A 1187 26.48 -10.70 -51.63
C ALA A 1187 28.00 -10.69 -51.38
N PRO A 1188 28.78 -9.87 -52.11
CA PRO A 1188 30.22 -9.73 -51.86
C PRO A 1188 30.52 -9.21 -50.45
N GLU A 1189 31.39 -9.92 -49.73
CA GLU A 1189 31.99 -9.45 -48.47
C GLU A 1189 33.27 -8.66 -48.74
N TYR A 1190 33.47 -7.57 -48.00
CA TYR A 1190 34.67 -6.75 -48.05
C TYR A 1190 35.38 -6.79 -46.70
N THR A 1191 36.58 -7.37 -46.67
CA THR A 1191 37.42 -7.44 -45.48
C THR A 1191 38.47 -6.34 -45.49
N GLY A 1192 38.69 -5.66 -44.36
CA GLY A 1192 39.60 -4.53 -44.25
C GLY A 1192 39.63 -3.95 -42.84
N THR A 1193 40.05 -2.70 -42.73
CA THR A 1193 39.83 -1.88 -41.53
C THR A 1193 38.95 -0.73 -41.96
N TYR A 1194 37.78 -0.63 -41.34
CA TYR A 1194 36.79 0.38 -41.65
C TYR A 1194 36.44 1.14 -40.36
N SER A 1195 36.08 2.40 -40.54
CA SER A 1195 35.52 3.23 -39.48
C SER A 1195 34.19 3.79 -39.95
N GLY A 1196 33.35 4.16 -39.01
CA GLY A 1196 32.06 4.78 -39.27
C GLY A 1196 31.51 5.48 -38.04
N THR A 1197 30.34 6.06 -38.22
CA THR A 1197 29.57 6.72 -37.16
C THR A 1197 28.15 6.18 -37.23
N LEU A 1198 27.63 5.71 -36.10
CA LEU A 1198 26.22 5.41 -35.93
C LEU A 1198 25.47 6.75 -35.71
N LEU A 1199 24.26 6.87 -36.24
CA LEU A 1199 23.38 8.01 -35.99
C LEU A 1199 22.05 7.46 -35.48
N THR A 1200 21.57 7.97 -34.37
CA THR A 1200 20.33 7.57 -33.68
C THR A 1200 19.38 8.76 -33.54
N CYS A 1201 18.08 8.51 -33.73
CA CYS A 1201 17.07 9.54 -33.56
C CYS A 1201 16.20 9.19 -32.34
N PRO A 1202 15.83 10.17 -31.49
CA PRO A 1202 16.02 11.61 -31.71
C PRO A 1202 17.37 12.19 -31.28
N ASP A 1203 18.27 11.40 -30.70
CA ASP A 1203 19.40 11.89 -29.89
C ASP A 1203 20.41 12.73 -30.67
N ASP A 1204 21.00 12.19 -31.74
CA ASP A 1204 22.15 12.82 -32.42
C ASP A 1204 21.99 12.94 -33.94
N CYS A 1205 20.95 12.34 -34.51
CA CYS A 1205 20.87 12.16 -35.95
C CYS A 1205 20.79 13.48 -36.73
N VAL A 1206 20.16 14.53 -36.18
CA VAL A 1206 20.04 15.84 -36.85
C VAL A 1206 21.39 16.55 -36.90
N GLU A 1207 22.11 16.58 -35.77
CA GLU A 1207 23.44 17.19 -35.69
C GLU A 1207 24.45 16.39 -36.52
N GLY A 1208 24.43 15.06 -36.42
CA GLY A 1208 25.30 14.18 -37.19
C GLY A 1208 25.07 14.28 -38.70
N LEU A 1209 23.82 14.33 -39.16
CA LEU A 1209 23.50 14.55 -40.58
C LEU A 1209 23.95 15.92 -41.07
N THR A 1210 23.69 16.97 -40.29
CA THR A 1210 24.14 18.35 -40.57
C THR A 1210 25.66 18.39 -40.71
N THR A 1211 26.38 17.83 -39.74
CA THR A 1211 27.83 17.72 -39.73
C THR A 1211 28.37 16.94 -40.94
N MET A 1212 27.72 15.84 -41.32
CA MET A 1212 28.10 15.04 -42.50
C MET A 1212 27.94 15.84 -43.80
N ILE A 1213 26.87 16.63 -43.92
CA ILE A 1213 26.60 17.50 -45.08
C ILE A 1213 27.59 18.67 -45.12
N GLU A 1214 27.86 19.31 -43.99
CA GLU A 1214 28.79 20.43 -43.88
C GLU A 1214 30.23 20.05 -44.19
N ASN A 1215 30.63 18.81 -43.87
CA ASN A 1215 31.97 18.29 -44.18
C ASN A 1215 32.11 17.77 -45.61
N ALA A 1216 31.06 17.79 -46.44
CA ALA A 1216 31.16 17.38 -47.84
C ALA A 1216 31.89 18.45 -48.68
N ASP A 1217 32.99 18.04 -49.31
CA ASP A 1217 33.83 18.91 -50.17
C ASP A 1217 33.50 18.83 -51.67
N ASP A 1218 33.03 17.67 -52.17
CA ASP A 1218 32.93 17.38 -53.62
C ASP A 1218 31.49 17.06 -54.12
N GLU A 1219 30.77 16.13 -53.47
CA GLU A 1219 29.44 15.65 -53.91
C GLU A 1219 28.60 15.16 -52.72
N ILE A 1220 27.29 15.40 -52.76
CA ILE A 1220 26.30 14.84 -51.84
C ILE A 1220 25.27 14.03 -52.64
N LEU A 1221 25.12 12.75 -52.32
CA LEU A 1221 24.15 11.85 -52.96
C LEU A 1221 23.10 11.38 -51.94
N LEU A 1222 21.88 11.91 -52.04
CA LEU A 1222 20.78 11.55 -51.16
C LEU A 1222 19.79 10.61 -51.88
N SER A 1223 19.45 9.50 -51.25
CA SER A 1223 18.40 8.57 -51.70
C SER A 1223 17.34 8.46 -50.60
N LEU A 1224 16.35 9.34 -50.65
CA LEU A 1224 15.31 9.47 -49.62
C LEU A 1224 13.93 9.20 -50.20
N GLN A 1225 12.99 8.76 -49.36
CA GLN A 1225 11.58 8.65 -49.74
C GLN A 1225 10.90 10.03 -49.79
N TYR A 1226 11.27 10.92 -48.87
CA TYR A 1226 10.85 12.31 -48.78
C TYR A 1226 11.91 13.14 -48.03
N LEU A 1227 11.88 14.46 -48.21
CA LEU A 1227 12.65 15.45 -47.46
C LEU A 1227 11.68 16.57 -47.11
N ASP A 1228 11.44 16.79 -45.82
CA ASP A 1228 10.62 17.92 -45.37
C ASP A 1228 11.46 19.20 -45.37
N LEU A 1229 10.86 20.29 -45.85
CA LEU A 1229 11.50 21.59 -45.91
C LEU A 1229 11.17 22.48 -44.70
N ASP A 1230 10.09 22.15 -43.99
CA ASP A 1230 9.70 22.89 -42.80
C ASP A 1230 10.49 22.37 -41.59
N TRP A 1231 10.81 23.25 -40.63
CA TRP A 1231 11.41 22.88 -39.35
C TRP A 1231 10.36 23.02 -38.25
N GLN A 1232 10.00 21.89 -37.64
CA GLN A 1232 9.03 21.82 -36.56
C GLN A 1232 9.64 21.23 -35.29
N TRP A 1233 10.97 21.17 -35.21
CA TRP A 1233 11.72 20.39 -34.22
C TRP A 1233 12.87 21.20 -33.59
N GLY A 1234 12.78 22.53 -33.55
CA GLY A 1234 13.80 23.35 -32.89
C GLY A 1234 13.71 24.84 -33.24
N TRP A 1235 14.59 25.62 -32.62
CA TRP A 1235 14.70 27.05 -32.90
C TRP A 1235 15.26 27.31 -34.31
N GLY A 1236 14.59 28.14 -35.11
CA GLY A 1236 15.15 28.67 -36.37
C GLY A 1236 14.77 27.92 -37.65
N GLU A 1237 15.65 27.97 -38.66
CA GLU A 1237 15.48 27.30 -39.96
C GLU A 1237 15.88 25.81 -39.90
N ASN A 1238 15.42 24.99 -40.85
CA ASN A 1238 15.72 23.56 -40.88
C ASN A 1238 17.24 23.32 -41.05
N PRO A 1239 17.94 22.77 -40.04
CA PRO A 1239 19.40 22.71 -40.04
C PRO A 1239 19.94 21.81 -41.16
N VAL A 1240 19.23 20.74 -41.52
CA VAL A 1240 19.62 19.84 -42.62
C VAL A 1240 19.48 20.56 -43.96
N VAL A 1241 18.41 21.35 -44.15
CA VAL A 1241 18.22 22.14 -45.39
C VAL A 1241 19.25 23.27 -45.48
N THR A 1242 19.48 24.00 -44.40
CA THR A 1242 20.50 25.06 -44.35
C THR A 1242 21.89 24.49 -44.66
N ALA A 1243 22.25 23.34 -44.07
CA ALA A 1243 23.51 22.66 -44.36
C ALA A 1243 23.62 22.26 -45.84
N LEU A 1244 22.54 21.77 -46.46
CA LEU A 1244 22.53 21.43 -47.89
C LEU A 1244 22.67 22.68 -48.78
N GLU A 1245 22.03 23.79 -48.41
CA GLU A 1245 22.17 25.07 -49.11
C GLU A 1245 23.59 25.61 -49.01
N ASP A 1246 24.19 25.57 -47.82
CA ASP A 1246 25.56 26.00 -47.59
C ASP A 1246 26.56 25.10 -48.33
N ALA A 1247 26.35 23.78 -48.32
CA ALA A 1247 27.14 22.84 -49.10
C ALA A 1247 27.03 23.08 -50.61
N ALA A 1248 25.84 23.42 -51.11
CA ALA A 1248 25.64 23.75 -52.52
C ALA A 1248 26.24 25.11 -52.94
N GLN A 1249 26.47 26.02 -51.98
CA GLN A 1249 27.12 27.32 -52.22
C GLN A 1249 28.65 27.24 -52.24
N ARG A 1250 29.23 26.28 -51.51
CA ARG A 1250 30.67 25.96 -51.54
C ARG A 1250 31.05 25.38 -52.90
#